data_AF-K1V4E1-F1
#
_entry.id   AF-K1V4E1-F1
#
_cell.length_a   1.000
_cell.length_b   1.000
_cell.length_c   1.000
_cell.angle_alpha   90.00
_cell.angle_beta   90.00
_cell.angle_gamma   90.00
#
_symmetry.space_group_name_H-M   'P 1'
#
loop_
_entity.id
_entity.type
_entity.pdbx_description
1 polymer ?
#
loop_
_entity_poly.entity_id
_entity_poly.type
_entity_poly.pdbx_seq_one_letter_code
_entity_poly.pdbx_strand_id
1 'polypeptide(L)'
;MNDPEPPSPSSPSSTLAPKGQPHRPYSPAYPDSTPGGSGTRTPPDAMAGGPPTLLYDEESQAPPEFVDRWTKRLASFPGYSRSSSLLSVALGPTERKDAPHPKSHLQAMWAWILRKAGVAWHRSMEHPLDHLLYRFSRRWKLQWFWLPFLLVWILGNALFLRAQYYLPGPEVISCTASLFDSWPPDVCGLNGQECAEYLEQATYRCPGGCHETPLGNPRWIGNTSVNGVPLVIGGHGVYRADSWICASGVHAGLVSPRYGGCVSVTPLPYPEGTSDFPGYESSGLTSTAFSPQYPGAYRLSATGSRNNCMDYHWPITAFNAVMLFIYTLLFTPPPVVLFSTLLVLGFFQITLISDPPSQPPDWSLVLQRLLPVLIAGYWIWRVSFARSLNGFYAAKLFLEMAFWQGLGFWIGIESSTLFAKIPISRLGYGALSADAVIALIIIVVLVVIVVGIQVLQYRRLGHVRYYLAWYLPLVPILILLATIGRGYHLRLHHYMLSLLGLPVLSLPNRVSIAGQGFLLAFFLDGVGRWGWASILEHESDLRGDAAAGTWVPTFVNHTVVQESNYEFIDWTQPNTTAIKGNIAYSVVFDDILIASNYSALNFSIAQGTDQLDGDHFLRIAYEVNGTTLDFTDPSVWNGTTKRWTPSPTDMEDDEEEDK
;
A
#
# COMPACT_ATOMS: atom_id res chain seq x y z
N MET A 1 37.69 27.81 -14.88
CA MET A 1 38.13 27.22 -13.61
C MET A 1 36.88 27.19 -12.74
N ASN A 2 36.28 26.01 -12.65
CA ASN A 2 35.18 25.56 -11.79
C ASN A 2 33.88 26.37 -11.80
N ASP A 3 32.94 25.92 -12.63
CA ASP A 3 31.49 26.16 -12.50
C ASP A 3 30.79 24.94 -11.86
N PRO A 4 29.59 25.11 -11.27
CA PRO A 4 29.04 24.23 -10.25
C PRO A 4 28.09 23.15 -10.78
N GLU A 5 28.12 21.98 -10.12
CA GLU A 5 27.24 20.82 -10.32
C GLU A 5 25.77 21.10 -9.97
N PRO A 6 24.79 20.59 -10.75
CA PRO A 6 23.38 20.58 -10.39
C PRO A 6 23.00 19.36 -9.53
N PRO A 7 21.89 19.41 -8.77
CA PRO A 7 21.51 18.34 -7.84
C PRO A 7 20.84 17.15 -8.55
N SER A 8 21.18 15.94 -8.09
CA SER A 8 20.62 14.66 -8.52
C SER A 8 19.20 14.43 -7.96
N PRO A 9 18.27 13.83 -8.73
CA PRO A 9 16.99 13.36 -8.22
C PRO A 9 17.15 12.02 -7.50
N SER A 10 16.36 11.84 -6.44
CA SER A 10 16.39 10.68 -5.55
C SER A 10 15.37 9.64 -6.00
N SER A 11 15.85 8.42 -6.29
CA SER A 11 15.05 7.22 -6.51
C SER A 11 15.05 6.35 -5.25
N PRO A 12 13.95 5.64 -4.91
CA PRO A 12 13.96 4.71 -3.79
C PRO A 12 14.48 3.35 -4.26
N SER A 13 15.78 3.10 -4.10
CA SER A 13 16.35 1.76 -4.29
C SER A 13 16.21 0.94 -3.01
N SER A 14 15.51 -0.20 -3.09
CA SER A 14 15.62 -1.26 -2.09
C SER A 14 16.92 -2.03 -2.35
N THR A 15 18.02 -1.60 -1.73
CA THR A 15 19.31 -2.27 -1.77
C THR A 15 19.65 -2.86 -0.40
N LEU A 16 20.23 -4.06 -0.42
CA LEU A 16 20.94 -4.67 0.72
C LEU A 16 21.92 -3.63 1.29
N ALA A 17 21.79 -3.34 2.59
CA ALA A 17 22.49 -2.21 3.21
C ALA A 17 24.01 -2.44 3.35
N PRO A 18 24.87 -1.46 3.04
CA PRO A 18 26.32 -1.58 3.27
C PRO A 18 26.67 -1.37 4.75
N LYS A 19 27.54 -2.24 5.28
CA LYS A 19 28.11 -2.17 6.63
C LYS A 19 29.08 -0.98 6.78
N GLY A 20 28.85 -0.13 7.79
CA GLY A 20 29.79 0.93 8.20
C GLY A 20 29.78 1.17 9.72
N GLN A 21 30.96 1.16 10.34
CA GLN A 21 31.24 1.24 11.79
C GLN A 21 31.07 2.65 12.42
N PRO A 22 31.02 2.78 13.76
CA PRO A 22 30.39 3.91 14.45
C PRO A 22 31.34 5.08 14.75
N HIS A 23 30.92 6.30 14.43
CA HIS A 23 31.57 7.52 14.92
C HIS A 23 30.87 8.04 16.19
N ARG A 24 31.69 8.38 17.19
CA ARG A 24 31.33 8.80 18.56
C ARG A 24 30.60 10.16 18.64
N PRO A 25 29.84 10.40 19.72
CA PRO A 25 28.97 11.58 19.85
C PRO A 25 29.68 12.80 20.43
N TYR A 26 29.23 13.98 19.99
CA TYR A 26 29.57 15.30 20.53
C TYR A 26 28.55 15.68 21.63
N SER A 27 29.02 15.88 22.86
CA SER A 27 28.22 16.42 23.97
C SER A 27 28.35 17.94 24.06
N PRO A 28 27.27 18.71 24.27
CA PRO A 28 27.36 20.05 24.81
C PRO A 28 27.10 20.04 26.33
N ALA A 29 28.01 20.70 27.05
CA ALA A 29 27.94 20.95 28.48
C ALA A 29 26.81 21.93 28.84
N TYR A 30 26.09 21.65 29.93
CA TYR A 30 25.27 22.62 30.67
C TYR A 30 25.86 22.76 32.08
N PRO A 31 25.95 23.99 32.64
CA PRO A 31 26.43 24.18 34.00
C PRO A 31 25.32 24.03 35.04
N ASP A 32 25.72 23.42 36.16
CA ASP A 32 25.00 23.30 37.43
C ASP A 32 24.56 24.65 38.01
N SER A 33 23.35 24.69 38.60
CA SER A 33 23.12 25.42 39.83
C SER A 33 22.05 24.74 40.70
N THR A 34 22.47 24.36 41.90
CA THR A 34 21.68 23.87 43.05
C THR A 34 21.42 25.02 44.04
N PRO A 35 20.77 24.81 45.22
CA PRO A 35 19.39 24.42 45.48
C PRO A 35 18.71 25.39 46.50
N GLY A 36 17.40 25.29 46.73
CA GLY A 36 16.81 25.89 47.93
C GLY A 36 15.29 25.95 47.95
N GLY A 37 14.70 25.50 49.07
CA GLY A 37 13.31 25.84 49.43
C GLY A 37 12.47 24.68 49.94
N SER A 38 12.66 24.34 51.23
CA SER A 38 11.76 23.48 52.01
C SER A 38 10.36 24.10 52.15
N GLY A 39 9.31 23.30 51.96
CA GLY A 39 7.94 23.70 52.25
C GLY A 39 7.02 22.50 52.38
N THR A 40 6.86 22.00 53.61
CA THR A 40 5.85 21.03 54.02
C THR A 40 4.44 21.63 53.86
N ARG A 41 3.59 21.01 53.03
CA ARG A 41 2.13 21.15 53.12
C ARG A 41 1.45 19.80 52.86
N THR A 42 0.59 19.47 53.81
CA THR A 42 -0.37 18.36 53.83
C THR A 42 -1.31 18.39 52.61
N PRO A 43 -1.81 17.23 52.16
CA PRO A 43 -2.68 17.14 50.99
C PRO A 43 -4.13 17.55 51.36
N PRO A 44 -4.84 18.34 50.52
CA PRO A 44 -6.28 18.45 50.64
C PRO A 44 -6.97 17.34 49.83
N ASP A 45 -7.90 16.67 50.49
CA ASP A 45 -8.92 15.82 49.89
C ASP A 45 -9.67 16.55 48.76
N ALA A 46 -9.45 16.12 47.52
CA ALA A 46 -10.24 16.53 46.36
C ALA A 46 -10.21 15.43 45.27
N MET A 47 -10.79 14.27 45.58
CA MET A 47 -11.08 13.21 44.61
C MET A 47 -12.58 12.90 44.62
N ALA A 48 -13.39 13.89 44.25
CA ALA A 48 -14.80 13.72 43.92
C ALA A 48 -15.23 14.61 42.73
N GLY A 49 -14.29 15.02 41.89
CA GLY A 49 -14.57 15.62 40.58
C GLY A 49 -14.57 14.54 39.52
N GLY A 50 -15.69 14.39 38.80
CA GLY A 50 -15.70 13.63 37.54
C GLY A 50 -14.64 14.19 36.56
N PRO A 51 -14.29 13.44 35.51
CA PRO A 51 -13.32 13.91 34.53
C PRO A 51 -13.77 15.28 34.00
N PRO A 52 -12.85 16.25 33.82
CA PRO A 52 -13.20 17.53 33.22
C PRO A 52 -13.84 17.24 31.86
N THR A 53 -15.10 17.61 31.72
CA THR A 53 -15.75 17.74 30.43
C THR A 53 -14.93 18.75 29.63
N LEU A 54 -14.01 18.25 28.79
CA LEU A 54 -13.58 18.97 27.61
C LEU A 54 -14.86 19.21 26.83
N LEU A 55 -15.38 20.43 27.00
CA LEU A 55 -16.61 20.89 26.39
C LEU A 55 -16.53 20.57 24.90
N TYR A 56 -17.52 19.83 24.46
CA TYR A 56 -17.81 19.60 23.07
C TYR A 56 -18.29 20.96 22.54
N ASP A 57 -17.34 21.84 22.20
CA ASP A 57 -17.64 23.26 21.93
C ASP A 57 -18.72 23.37 20.84
N GLU A 58 -19.91 23.82 21.23
CA GLU A 58 -21.00 24.22 20.34
C GLU A 58 -20.53 25.24 19.30
N GLU A 59 -19.52 26.05 19.65
CA GLU A 59 -18.92 27.07 18.80
C GLU A 59 -18.21 26.48 17.56
N SER A 60 -17.62 25.28 17.66
CA SER A 60 -17.00 24.59 16.52
C SER A 60 -18.01 24.11 15.47
N GLN A 61 -19.31 24.10 15.82
CA GLN A 61 -20.36 23.70 14.90
C GLN A 61 -21.02 24.88 14.20
N ALA A 62 -20.92 26.14 14.64
CA ALA A 62 -21.61 27.24 13.96
C ALA A 62 -21.27 27.29 12.44
N PRO A 63 -22.25 27.41 11.51
CA PRO A 63 -21.93 27.53 10.10
C PRO A 63 -21.10 28.81 9.89
N PRO A 64 -20.18 28.84 8.91
CA PRO A 64 -19.56 30.09 8.51
C PRO A 64 -20.65 31.13 8.22
N GLU A 65 -20.55 32.35 8.76
CA GLU A 65 -21.57 33.41 8.59
C GLU A 65 -21.96 33.67 7.13
N PHE A 66 -21.09 33.31 6.18
CA PHE A 66 -21.37 33.44 4.76
C PHE A 66 -22.50 32.50 4.30
N VAL A 67 -22.60 31.27 4.81
CA VAL A 67 -23.63 30.29 4.42
C VAL A 67 -25.03 30.79 4.81
N ASP A 68 -25.16 31.30 6.02
CA ASP A 68 -26.42 31.86 6.54
C ASP A 68 -26.84 33.12 5.74
N ARG A 69 -25.87 33.98 5.39
CA ARG A 69 -26.09 35.15 4.50
C ARG A 69 -26.56 34.75 3.11
N TRP A 70 -25.98 33.71 2.51
CA TRP A 70 -26.41 33.21 1.20
C TRP A 70 -27.80 32.59 1.25
N THR A 71 -28.13 31.81 2.29
CA THR A 71 -29.49 31.26 2.45
C THR A 71 -30.54 32.35 2.62
N LYS A 72 -30.23 33.43 3.35
CA LYS A 72 -31.11 34.59 3.51
C LYS A 72 -31.27 35.39 2.21
N ARG A 73 -30.20 35.57 1.42
CA ARG A 73 -30.26 36.21 0.09
C ARG A 73 -31.03 35.37 -0.94
N LEU A 74 -30.90 34.06 -0.91
CA LEU A 74 -31.68 33.17 -1.77
C LEU A 74 -33.17 33.23 -1.40
N ALA A 75 -33.49 33.37 -0.11
CA ALA A 75 -34.86 33.51 0.38
C ALA A 75 -35.57 34.81 -0.06
N SER A 76 -34.83 35.83 -0.52
CA SER A 76 -35.40 37.08 -1.03
C SER A 76 -35.78 37.07 -2.52
N PHE A 77 -35.53 35.98 -3.26
CA PHE A 77 -35.89 35.90 -4.68
C PHE A 77 -37.39 35.57 -4.90
N PRO A 78 -38.09 36.25 -5.84
CA PRO A 78 -39.47 35.91 -6.19
C PRO A 78 -39.55 34.48 -6.76
N GLY A 79 -40.40 33.63 -6.17
CA GLY A 79 -40.52 32.20 -6.53
C GLY A 79 -39.90 31.22 -5.52
N TYR A 80 -39.24 31.73 -4.46
CA TYR A 80 -38.63 30.92 -3.41
C TYR A 80 -39.61 30.02 -2.62
N SER A 81 -40.91 30.33 -2.57
CA SER A 81 -41.86 29.60 -1.71
C SER A 81 -42.10 28.13 -2.13
N ARG A 82 -42.13 27.81 -3.43
CA ARG A 82 -42.28 26.43 -3.91
C ARG A 82 -40.95 25.66 -3.87
N SER A 83 -39.86 26.30 -4.30
CA SER A 83 -38.52 25.71 -4.30
C SER A 83 -37.98 25.49 -2.89
N SER A 84 -38.29 26.35 -1.91
CA SER A 84 -37.95 26.15 -0.50
C SER A 84 -38.64 24.96 0.14
N SER A 85 -39.86 24.60 -0.28
CA SER A 85 -40.52 23.37 0.20
C SER A 85 -39.78 22.12 -0.27
N LEU A 86 -39.34 22.08 -1.54
CA LEU A 86 -38.58 20.96 -2.09
C LEU A 86 -37.15 20.92 -1.56
N LEU A 87 -36.49 22.07 -1.38
CA LEU A 87 -35.14 22.17 -0.81
C LEU A 87 -35.12 21.78 0.67
N SER A 88 -36.11 22.23 1.45
CA SER A 88 -36.23 21.87 2.87
C SER A 88 -36.63 20.41 3.05
N VAL A 89 -37.43 19.87 2.13
CA VAL A 89 -37.61 18.42 2.01
C VAL A 89 -36.24 17.81 1.75
N ALA A 90 -35.57 18.07 0.62
CA ALA A 90 -34.30 17.42 0.24
C ALA A 90 -33.18 17.51 1.32
N LEU A 91 -32.97 18.69 1.90
CA LEU A 91 -31.84 19.00 2.78
C LEU A 91 -32.16 18.88 4.28
N GLY A 92 -33.44 18.75 4.65
CA GLY A 92 -33.87 18.71 6.04
C GLY A 92 -33.99 20.08 6.71
N PRO A 93 -34.24 20.10 8.05
CA PRO A 93 -34.47 21.31 8.82
C PRO A 93 -33.21 22.20 8.84
N THR A 94 -33.43 23.50 8.99
CA THR A 94 -32.35 24.49 9.20
C THR A 94 -31.74 24.38 10.59
N GLU A 95 -32.57 24.07 11.57
CA GLU A 95 -32.15 23.89 12.95
C GLU A 95 -31.51 22.52 13.14
N ARG A 96 -30.34 22.52 13.76
CA ARG A 96 -29.60 21.30 14.04
C ARG A 96 -30.03 20.70 15.36
N LYS A 97 -30.07 19.38 15.39
CA LYS A 97 -30.40 18.61 16.58
C LYS A 97 -29.21 17.77 17.00
N ASP A 98 -29.08 17.59 18.30
CA ASP A 98 -28.15 16.61 18.85
C ASP A 98 -28.54 15.20 18.40
N ALA A 99 -27.53 14.43 18.04
CA ALA A 99 -27.75 13.04 17.70
C ALA A 99 -28.14 12.27 18.97
N PRO A 100 -29.25 11.52 18.97
CA PRO A 100 -29.62 10.71 20.13
C PRO A 100 -28.60 9.60 20.37
N HIS A 101 -28.50 9.14 21.61
CA HIS A 101 -27.68 7.97 21.94
C HIS A 101 -28.14 6.73 21.14
N PRO A 102 -27.20 5.87 20.72
CA PRO A 102 -27.53 4.64 20.01
C PRO A 102 -28.35 3.72 20.92
N LYS A 103 -29.40 3.13 20.36
CA LYS A 103 -30.18 2.04 20.99
C LYS A 103 -29.57 0.70 20.59
N SER A 104 -29.61 -0.33 21.44
CA SER A 104 -29.00 -1.63 21.11
C SER A 104 -29.79 -2.37 20.01
N HIS A 105 -29.10 -3.05 19.09
CA HIS A 105 -29.72 -3.73 17.94
C HIS A 105 -30.14 -5.16 18.30
N LEU A 106 -29.41 -5.79 19.21
CA LEU A 106 -29.77 -7.08 19.78
C LEU A 106 -31.18 -7.02 20.39
N GLN A 107 -31.56 -5.89 21.00
CA GLN A 107 -32.93 -5.67 21.50
C GLN A 107 -33.98 -5.68 20.36
N ALA A 108 -33.74 -4.97 19.26
CA ALA A 108 -34.71 -4.87 18.16
C ALA A 108 -34.85 -6.19 17.39
N MET A 109 -33.74 -6.87 17.13
CA MET A 109 -33.73 -8.15 16.40
C MET A 109 -34.31 -9.29 17.25
N TRP A 110 -33.90 -9.44 18.52
CA TRP A 110 -34.48 -10.45 19.41
C TRP A 110 -35.95 -10.18 19.73
N ALA A 111 -36.34 -8.91 19.92
CA ALA A 111 -37.75 -8.56 20.09
C ALA A 111 -38.58 -8.88 18.84
N TRP A 112 -38.01 -8.72 17.63
CA TRP A 112 -38.67 -9.10 16.39
C TRP A 112 -38.79 -10.63 16.23
N ILE A 113 -37.70 -11.38 16.50
CA ILE A 113 -37.68 -12.86 16.45
C ILE A 113 -38.65 -13.46 17.48
N LEU A 114 -38.64 -12.98 18.72
CA LEU A 114 -39.50 -13.48 19.79
C LEU A 114 -40.97 -13.10 19.59
N ARG A 115 -41.25 -11.91 19.04
CA ARG A 115 -42.60 -11.55 18.58
C ARG A 115 -43.07 -12.47 17.45
N LYS A 116 -42.21 -12.81 16.50
CA LYS A 116 -42.50 -13.76 15.41
C LYS A 116 -42.72 -15.19 15.94
N ALA A 117 -42.06 -15.56 17.05
CA ALA A 117 -42.21 -16.86 17.70
C ALA A 117 -43.39 -16.94 18.70
N GLY A 118 -44.23 -15.90 18.82
CA GLY A 118 -45.38 -15.89 19.72
C GLY A 118 -45.03 -15.81 21.22
N VAL A 119 -43.76 -15.53 21.55
CA VAL A 119 -43.29 -15.41 22.93
C VAL A 119 -43.57 -14.00 23.44
N ALA A 120 -44.27 -13.88 24.57
CA ALA A 120 -44.54 -12.59 25.20
C ALA A 120 -43.23 -11.92 25.63
N TRP A 121 -42.88 -10.81 24.96
CA TRP A 121 -41.71 -10.00 25.27
C TRP A 121 -41.94 -9.22 26.57
N HIS A 122 -41.34 -9.68 27.67
CA HIS A 122 -41.33 -8.98 28.96
C HIS A 122 -40.15 -8.00 29.06
N ARG A 123 -40.38 -6.80 29.60
CA ARG A 123 -39.33 -5.79 29.89
C ARG A 123 -38.17 -6.33 30.76
N SER A 124 -38.35 -7.40 31.54
CA SER A 124 -37.24 -7.98 32.33
C SER A 124 -36.21 -8.74 31.48
N MET A 125 -36.51 -9.03 30.20
CA MET A 125 -35.55 -9.60 29.24
C MET A 125 -34.67 -8.51 28.57
N GLU A 126 -34.77 -7.26 29.04
CA GLU A 126 -33.99 -6.07 28.64
C GLU A 126 -32.53 -6.06 29.15
N HIS A 127 -31.89 -7.20 29.36
CA HIS A 127 -30.46 -7.24 29.68
C HIS A 127 -29.66 -7.52 28.40
N PRO A 128 -29.37 -6.49 27.57
CA PRO A 128 -28.44 -6.65 26.46
C PRO A 128 -27.11 -7.13 27.05
N LEU A 129 -26.46 -8.07 26.38
CA LEU A 129 -25.17 -8.62 26.79
C LEU A 129 -24.18 -7.51 27.19
N ASP A 130 -24.21 -6.36 26.52
CA ASP A 130 -23.50 -5.12 26.89
C ASP A 130 -23.68 -4.71 28.35
N HIS A 131 -24.91 -4.64 28.86
CA HIS A 131 -25.17 -4.23 30.24
C HIS A 131 -24.77 -5.30 31.26
N LEU A 132 -24.82 -6.59 30.89
CA LEU A 132 -24.32 -7.67 31.74
C LEU A 132 -22.79 -7.61 31.84
N LEU A 133 -22.10 -7.46 30.71
CA LEU A 133 -20.64 -7.35 30.65
C LEU A 133 -20.14 -6.05 31.31
N TYR A 134 -20.85 -4.94 31.13
CA TYR A 134 -20.57 -3.70 31.85
C TYR A 134 -20.74 -3.86 33.36
N ARG A 135 -21.82 -4.51 33.83
CA ARG A 135 -22.02 -4.80 35.26
C ARG A 135 -20.91 -5.71 35.80
N PHE A 136 -20.48 -6.70 35.03
CA PHE A 136 -19.35 -7.56 35.38
C PHE A 136 -18.07 -6.74 35.53
N SER A 137 -17.70 -5.93 34.53
CA SER A 137 -16.54 -5.02 34.58
C SER A 137 -16.58 -4.13 35.82
N ARG A 138 -17.73 -3.50 36.10
CA ARG A 138 -17.94 -2.66 37.29
C ARG A 138 -17.81 -3.44 38.60
N ARG A 139 -18.39 -4.64 38.68
CA ARG A 139 -18.40 -5.50 39.87
C ARG A 139 -17.00 -5.93 40.28
N TRP A 140 -16.13 -6.15 39.31
CA TRP A 140 -14.73 -6.52 39.50
C TRP A 140 -13.77 -5.32 39.39
N LYS A 141 -14.31 -4.10 39.25
CA LYS A 141 -13.54 -2.85 39.14
C LYS A 141 -12.53 -2.85 37.98
N LEU A 142 -12.78 -3.62 36.92
CA LEU A 142 -11.86 -3.77 35.77
C LEU A 142 -11.58 -2.44 35.07
N GLN A 143 -12.52 -1.48 35.09
CA GLN A 143 -12.29 -0.15 34.52
C GLN A 143 -11.19 0.68 35.18
N TRP A 144 -10.58 0.22 36.28
CA TRP A 144 -9.42 0.88 36.88
C TRP A 144 -8.09 0.27 36.41
N PHE A 145 -8.14 -0.86 35.70
CA PHE A 145 -6.98 -1.63 35.26
C PHE A 145 -6.63 -1.44 33.78
N TRP A 146 -7.26 -0.48 33.08
CA TRP A 146 -6.96 -0.22 31.67
C TRP A 146 -5.49 0.20 31.46
N LEU A 147 -4.89 0.97 32.37
CA LEU A 147 -3.46 1.35 32.31
C LEU A 147 -2.53 0.14 32.50
N PRO A 148 -2.64 -0.65 33.59
CA PRO A 148 -1.88 -1.88 33.74
C PRO A 148 -2.04 -2.84 32.54
N PHE A 149 -3.26 -2.97 32.01
CA PHE A 149 -3.51 -3.80 30.84
C PHE A 149 -2.75 -3.29 29.61
N LEU A 150 -2.78 -1.98 29.33
CA LEU A 150 -2.00 -1.38 28.24
C LEU A 150 -0.50 -1.65 28.40
N LEU A 151 0.06 -1.55 29.61
CA LEU A 151 1.47 -1.82 29.85
C LEU A 151 1.85 -3.27 29.56
N VAL A 152 1.02 -4.23 30.00
CA VAL A 152 1.21 -5.66 29.69
C VAL A 152 1.08 -5.92 28.19
N TRP A 153 0.14 -5.26 27.53
CA TRP A 153 -0.06 -5.39 26.09
C TRP A 153 1.12 -4.82 25.28
N ILE A 154 1.67 -3.67 25.68
CA ILE A 154 2.88 -3.09 25.10
C ILE A 154 4.07 -4.04 25.29
N LEU A 155 4.23 -4.62 26.49
CA LEU A 155 5.27 -5.61 26.75
C LEU A 155 5.12 -6.84 25.83
N GLY A 156 3.90 -7.34 25.63
CA GLY A 156 3.62 -8.42 24.69
C GLY A 156 4.07 -8.08 23.25
N ASN A 157 3.72 -6.89 22.76
CA ASN A 157 4.18 -6.41 21.46
C ASN A 157 5.69 -6.27 21.38
N ALA A 158 6.35 -5.76 22.43
CA ALA A 158 7.80 -5.64 22.46
C ALA A 158 8.50 -7.02 22.37
N LEU A 159 7.95 -8.04 23.03
CA LEU A 159 8.45 -9.41 22.94
C LEU A 159 8.25 -10.01 21.54
N PHE A 160 7.10 -9.76 20.92
CA PHE A 160 6.84 -10.18 19.54
C PHE A 160 7.74 -9.48 18.52
N LEU A 161 7.90 -8.16 18.62
CA LEU A 161 8.82 -7.40 17.77
C LEU A 161 10.26 -7.86 17.95
N ARG A 162 10.66 -8.18 19.19
CA ARG A 162 11.94 -8.80 19.47
C ARG A 162 12.10 -10.12 18.71
N ALA A 163 11.08 -10.98 18.73
CA ALA A 163 11.08 -12.25 18.00
C ALA A 163 11.07 -12.07 16.47
N GLN A 164 10.38 -11.05 15.96
CA GLN A 164 10.29 -10.76 14.53
C GLN A 164 11.61 -10.21 13.97
N TYR A 165 12.27 -9.24 14.63
CA TYR A 165 13.38 -8.50 14.03
C TYR A 165 14.72 -8.54 14.77
N TYR A 166 14.74 -8.85 16.07
CA TYR A 166 15.92 -8.61 16.92
C TYR A 166 16.57 -9.87 17.50
N LEU A 167 15.95 -11.04 17.33
CA LEU A 167 16.62 -12.29 17.66
C LEU A 167 17.71 -12.57 16.62
N PRO A 168 18.87 -13.12 17.03
CA PRO A 168 19.89 -13.54 16.08
C PRO A 168 19.32 -14.50 15.05
N GLY A 169 19.57 -14.23 13.77
CA GLY A 169 19.05 -15.02 12.67
C GLY A 169 19.48 -14.48 11.31
N PRO A 170 19.04 -15.15 10.23
CA PRO A 170 19.14 -14.64 8.87
C PRO A 170 18.54 -13.24 8.71
N GLU A 171 19.08 -12.48 7.77
CA GLU A 171 18.55 -11.17 7.39
C GLU A 171 17.13 -11.31 6.80
N VAL A 172 16.24 -10.40 7.17
CA VAL A 172 14.87 -10.34 6.64
C VAL A 172 14.90 -9.55 5.34
N ILE A 173 14.39 -10.13 4.25
CA ILE A 173 14.34 -9.51 2.93
C ILE A 173 12.90 -9.24 2.49
N SER A 174 12.70 -8.30 1.57
CA SER A 174 11.39 -8.05 0.97
C SER A 174 10.95 -9.19 0.05
N CYS A 175 9.64 -9.26 -0.25
CA CYS A 175 9.11 -10.25 -1.18
C CYS A 175 9.61 -10.09 -2.63
N THR A 176 10.12 -8.91 -2.98
CA THR A 176 10.64 -8.58 -4.31
C THR A 176 12.16 -8.63 -4.40
N ALA A 177 12.85 -9.04 -3.32
CA ALA A 177 14.30 -9.12 -3.32
C ALA A 177 14.82 -10.23 -4.26
N SER A 178 15.76 -9.89 -5.13
CA SER A 178 16.53 -10.78 -5.99
C SER A 178 18.03 -10.62 -5.70
N LEU A 179 18.86 -11.55 -6.17
CA LEU A 179 20.32 -11.40 -6.08
C LEU A 179 20.89 -10.54 -7.22
N PHE A 180 20.09 -10.34 -8.26
CA PHE A 180 20.53 -9.75 -9.52
C PHE A 180 19.35 -8.94 -10.08
N ASP A 181 19.06 -7.77 -9.49
CA ASP A 181 17.94 -6.93 -9.92
C ASP A 181 18.26 -6.23 -11.26
N SER A 182 18.10 -6.98 -12.35
CA SER A 182 18.43 -6.58 -13.72
C SER A 182 17.31 -5.82 -14.43
N TRP A 183 16.42 -5.16 -13.69
CA TRP A 183 15.35 -4.36 -14.30
C TRP A 183 15.42 -2.89 -13.89
N PRO A 184 15.41 -1.94 -14.83
CA PRO A 184 15.52 -2.11 -16.29
C PRO A 184 16.80 -2.85 -16.75
N PRO A 185 16.83 -3.43 -17.98
CA PRO A 185 17.91 -4.32 -18.45
C PRO A 185 19.34 -3.76 -18.41
N ASP A 186 19.50 -2.45 -18.34
CA ASP A 186 20.78 -1.74 -18.28
C ASP A 186 21.29 -1.48 -16.85
N VAL A 187 20.48 -1.72 -15.81
CA VAL A 187 20.83 -1.45 -14.40
C VAL A 187 22.04 -2.26 -13.91
N CYS A 188 22.24 -3.47 -14.42
CA CYS A 188 23.39 -4.30 -14.04
C CYS A 188 24.66 -4.04 -14.87
N GLY A 189 24.63 -3.03 -15.74
CA GLY A 189 25.75 -2.67 -16.62
C GLY A 189 26.10 -3.75 -17.64
N LEU A 190 27.22 -3.53 -18.35
CA LEU A 190 27.68 -4.43 -19.41
C LEU A 190 27.97 -5.83 -18.88
N ASN A 191 27.40 -6.83 -19.54
CA ASN A 191 27.44 -8.25 -19.17
C ASN A 191 26.95 -8.53 -17.73
N GLY A 192 26.25 -7.57 -17.10
CA GLY A 192 25.76 -7.73 -15.75
C GLY A 192 26.81 -7.57 -14.64
N GLN A 193 27.95 -6.94 -14.95
CA GLN A 193 29.10 -6.82 -14.04
C GLN A 193 28.78 -6.05 -12.76
N GLU A 194 27.88 -5.06 -12.80
CA GLU A 194 27.54 -4.24 -11.62
C GLU A 194 26.70 -5.01 -10.60
N CYS A 195 26.01 -6.07 -11.03
CA CYS A 195 25.23 -6.92 -10.14
C CYS A 195 26.00 -8.15 -9.63
N ALA A 196 27.21 -8.40 -10.14
CA ALA A 196 27.98 -9.59 -9.81
C ALA A 196 28.38 -9.66 -8.32
N GLU A 197 28.59 -8.52 -7.66
CA GLU A 197 28.95 -8.46 -6.24
C GLU A 197 27.84 -8.94 -5.30
N TYR A 198 26.58 -8.94 -5.75
CA TYR A 198 25.43 -9.38 -4.95
C TYR A 198 25.19 -10.89 -5.05
N LEU A 199 25.90 -11.59 -5.95
CA LEU A 199 25.88 -13.05 -6.04
C LEU A 199 26.72 -13.68 -4.93
N GLU A 200 26.28 -13.49 -3.69
CA GLU A 200 26.91 -14.08 -2.50
C GLU A 200 26.05 -15.18 -1.89
N GLN A 201 26.72 -16.21 -1.37
CA GLN A 201 26.03 -17.24 -0.61
C GLN A 201 25.52 -16.67 0.71
N ALA A 202 24.21 -16.66 0.88
CA ALA A 202 23.57 -16.13 2.07
C ALA A 202 22.37 -16.96 2.48
N THR A 203 21.91 -16.72 3.70
CA THR A 203 20.64 -17.24 4.18
C THR A 203 19.76 -16.05 4.50
N TYR A 204 18.54 -16.08 3.98
CA TYR A 204 17.56 -15.03 4.18
C TYR A 204 16.32 -15.57 4.87
N ARG A 205 15.60 -14.67 5.52
CA ARG A 205 14.29 -14.90 6.08
C ARG A 205 13.25 -14.18 5.23
N CYS A 206 12.34 -14.98 4.68
CA CYS A 206 11.23 -14.52 3.86
C CYS A 206 9.99 -14.28 4.71
N PRO A 207 9.29 -13.14 4.51
CA PRO A 207 8.00 -12.91 5.11
C PRO A 207 6.92 -13.82 4.49
N GLY A 208 5.78 -13.92 5.17
CA GLY A 208 4.59 -14.58 4.64
C GLY A 208 3.94 -13.75 3.52
N GLY A 209 3.18 -14.40 2.65
CA GLY A 209 2.41 -13.71 1.61
C GLY A 209 3.19 -13.36 0.34
N CYS A 210 4.49 -13.65 0.23
CA CYS A 210 5.28 -13.31 -0.97
C CYS A 210 4.83 -14.01 -2.26
N HIS A 211 4.03 -15.07 -2.16
CA HIS A 211 3.40 -15.72 -3.31
C HIS A 211 2.24 -14.90 -3.91
N GLU A 212 1.75 -13.89 -3.18
CA GLU A 212 0.66 -13.00 -3.63
C GLU A 212 1.20 -11.65 -4.10
N THR A 213 2.51 -11.39 -3.99
CA THR A 213 3.12 -10.13 -4.42
C THR A 213 3.14 -10.09 -5.96
N PRO A 214 2.35 -9.21 -6.60
CA PRO A 214 2.33 -9.15 -8.05
C PRO A 214 3.48 -8.28 -8.56
N LEU A 215 4.03 -8.65 -9.71
CA LEU A 215 4.86 -7.77 -10.49
C LEU A 215 4.04 -6.56 -10.98
N GLY A 216 4.51 -5.35 -10.68
CA GLY A 216 3.75 -4.10 -10.90
C GLY A 216 3.66 -3.67 -12.36
N ASN A 217 4.71 -3.93 -13.16
CA ASN A 217 4.80 -3.57 -14.56
C ASN A 217 5.27 -4.77 -15.40
N PRO A 218 4.87 -4.86 -16.70
CA PRO A 218 5.31 -5.95 -17.56
C PRO A 218 6.84 -6.02 -17.65
N ARG A 219 7.40 -7.23 -17.54
CA ARG A 219 8.82 -7.50 -17.78
C ARG A 219 8.97 -8.57 -18.85
N TRP A 220 9.92 -8.35 -19.76
CA TRP A 220 10.27 -9.33 -20.78
C TRP A 220 11.24 -10.36 -20.20
N ILE A 221 10.94 -11.64 -20.44
CA ILE A 221 11.81 -12.78 -20.17
C ILE A 221 11.95 -13.51 -21.51
N GLY A 222 13.05 -13.26 -22.21
CA GLY A 222 13.19 -13.62 -23.63
C GLY A 222 12.05 -13.03 -24.45
N ASN A 223 11.22 -13.88 -25.07
CA ASN A 223 10.04 -13.48 -25.85
C ASN A 223 8.71 -13.50 -25.06
N THR A 224 8.75 -13.74 -23.75
CA THR A 224 7.54 -13.82 -22.92
C THR A 224 7.40 -12.58 -22.05
N SER A 225 6.27 -11.88 -22.17
CA SER A 225 5.93 -10.76 -21.29
C SER A 225 5.22 -11.26 -20.03
N VAL A 226 5.82 -11.05 -18.87
CA VAL A 226 5.28 -11.45 -17.56
C VAL A 226 4.79 -10.22 -16.82
N ASN A 227 3.57 -10.29 -16.27
CA ASN A 227 2.95 -9.17 -15.55
C ASN A 227 1.96 -9.68 -14.50
N GLY A 228 1.83 -9.00 -13.36
CA GLY A 228 0.81 -9.28 -12.35
C GLY A 228 1.00 -10.58 -11.56
N VAL A 229 2.18 -11.21 -11.68
CA VAL A 229 2.54 -12.46 -10.98
C VAL A 229 3.88 -12.30 -10.26
N PRO A 230 4.19 -13.09 -9.22
CA PRO A 230 5.52 -13.09 -8.64
C PRO A 230 6.59 -13.49 -9.66
N LEU A 231 7.71 -12.77 -9.70
CA LEU A 231 8.78 -13.00 -10.68
C LEU A 231 9.60 -14.26 -10.31
N VAL A 232 9.39 -15.34 -11.04
CA VAL A 232 10.13 -16.62 -10.88
C VAL A 232 10.50 -17.15 -12.26
N ILE A 233 11.79 -17.30 -12.53
CA ILE A 233 12.33 -17.87 -13.76
C ILE A 233 13.13 -19.13 -13.43
N GLY A 234 12.77 -20.24 -14.08
CA GLY A 234 13.37 -21.56 -13.87
C GLY A 234 12.72 -22.40 -12.77
N GLY A 235 13.47 -23.37 -12.27
CA GLY A 235 13.04 -24.28 -11.21
C GLY A 235 13.81 -25.60 -11.23
N HIS A 236 13.25 -26.67 -10.68
CA HIS A 236 13.96 -27.94 -10.45
C HIS A 236 15.28 -27.75 -9.68
N GLY A 237 15.31 -26.75 -8.79
CA GLY A 237 16.45 -26.44 -7.92
C GLY A 237 17.41 -25.38 -8.44
N VAL A 238 17.22 -24.85 -9.66
CA VAL A 238 18.02 -23.75 -10.22
C VAL A 238 17.10 -22.63 -10.72
N TYR A 239 17.34 -21.41 -10.25
CA TYR A 239 16.58 -20.22 -10.63
C TYR A 239 17.51 -19.16 -11.21
N ARG A 240 17.00 -18.36 -12.13
CA ARG A 240 17.72 -17.20 -12.67
C ARG A 240 17.88 -16.15 -11.58
N ALA A 241 19.01 -15.44 -11.53
CA ALA A 241 19.36 -14.64 -10.35
C ALA A 241 18.48 -13.39 -10.13
N ASP A 242 17.75 -12.97 -11.16
CA ASP A 242 16.73 -11.92 -11.13
C ASP A 242 15.36 -12.42 -10.64
N SER A 243 15.20 -13.72 -10.40
CA SER A 243 14.01 -14.29 -9.75
C SER A 243 13.93 -13.86 -8.28
N TRP A 244 12.73 -13.49 -7.82
CA TRP A 244 12.51 -13.13 -6.42
C TRP A 244 12.74 -14.33 -5.51
N ILE A 245 13.63 -14.16 -4.53
CA ILE A 245 14.14 -15.24 -3.68
C ILE A 245 13.00 -15.92 -2.91
N CYS A 246 12.11 -15.12 -2.33
CA CYS A 246 11.02 -15.63 -1.49
C CYS A 246 9.92 -16.32 -2.30
N ALA A 247 9.56 -15.78 -3.47
CA ALA A 247 8.63 -16.44 -4.39
C ALA A 247 9.21 -17.77 -4.90
N SER A 248 10.50 -17.78 -5.28
CA SER A 248 11.23 -18.99 -5.69
C SER A 248 11.32 -20.02 -4.56
N GLY A 249 11.49 -19.57 -3.31
CA GLY A 249 11.46 -20.43 -2.12
C GLY A 249 10.10 -21.08 -1.87
N VAL A 250 9.00 -20.35 -2.12
CA VAL A 250 7.65 -20.92 -2.07
C VAL A 250 7.43 -21.91 -3.22
N HIS A 251 7.82 -21.53 -4.44
CA HIS A 251 7.75 -22.39 -5.62
C HIS A 251 8.51 -23.72 -5.41
N ALA A 252 9.69 -23.68 -4.80
CA ALA A 252 10.49 -24.85 -4.41
C ALA A 252 9.93 -25.66 -3.23
N GLY A 253 8.88 -25.17 -2.55
CA GLY A 253 8.32 -25.82 -1.36
C GLY A 253 9.19 -25.69 -0.09
N LEU A 254 10.14 -24.75 -0.08
CA LEU A 254 11.08 -24.53 1.02
C LEU A 254 10.58 -23.48 2.03
N VAL A 255 9.72 -22.56 1.56
CA VAL A 255 9.16 -21.45 2.34
C VAL A 255 7.64 -21.59 2.43
N SER A 256 7.04 -21.34 3.60
CA SER A 256 5.59 -21.37 3.75
C SER A 256 4.94 -20.18 3.04
N PRO A 257 3.92 -20.37 2.19
CA PRO A 257 3.18 -19.26 1.58
C PRO A 257 2.58 -18.29 2.60
N ARG A 258 2.18 -18.80 3.78
CA ARG A 258 1.48 -18.02 4.81
C ARG A 258 2.37 -17.54 5.95
N TYR A 259 3.32 -18.36 6.37
CA TYR A 259 4.14 -18.09 7.56
C TYR A 259 5.60 -17.74 7.22
N GLY A 260 5.93 -17.60 5.94
CA GLY A 260 7.29 -17.34 5.51
C GLY A 260 8.22 -18.49 5.89
N GLY A 261 9.50 -18.18 6.05
CA GLY A 261 10.52 -19.16 6.38
C GLY A 261 11.92 -18.69 6.04
N CYS A 262 12.92 -19.51 6.35
CA CYS A 262 14.29 -19.23 5.93
C CYS A 262 14.65 -20.08 4.73
N VAL A 263 15.48 -19.51 3.87
CA VAL A 263 16.02 -20.20 2.69
C VAL A 263 17.49 -19.85 2.55
N SER A 264 18.31 -20.86 2.24
CA SER A 264 19.71 -20.66 1.90
C SER A 264 19.84 -20.58 0.39
N VAL A 265 20.46 -19.51 -0.07
CA VAL A 265 20.70 -19.22 -1.48
C VAL A 265 22.17 -19.45 -1.76
N THR A 266 22.47 -20.26 -2.77
CA THR A 266 23.84 -20.52 -3.22
C THR A 266 23.94 -20.11 -4.69
N PRO A 267 24.64 -19.00 -5.00
CA PRO A 267 24.84 -18.57 -6.38
C PRO A 267 25.67 -19.59 -7.15
N LEU A 268 25.43 -19.69 -8.45
CA LEU A 268 26.30 -20.40 -9.39
C LEU A 268 27.44 -19.48 -9.84
N PRO A 269 28.56 -20.03 -10.37
CA PRO A 269 29.69 -19.23 -10.81
C PRO A 269 29.29 -18.20 -11.87
N TYR A 270 29.60 -16.93 -11.63
CA TYR A 270 29.52 -15.85 -12.60
C TYR A 270 30.89 -15.63 -13.27
N PRO A 271 30.97 -15.35 -14.58
CA PRO A 271 29.87 -15.20 -15.54
C PRO A 271 29.47 -16.52 -16.25
N GLU A 272 30.01 -17.67 -15.81
CA GLU A 272 29.72 -18.98 -16.45
C GLU A 272 28.21 -19.27 -16.50
N GLY A 273 27.47 -18.91 -15.45
CA GLY A 273 26.02 -18.97 -15.44
C GLY A 273 25.46 -20.37 -15.64
N THR A 274 24.25 -20.44 -16.19
CA THR A 274 23.62 -21.69 -16.64
C THR A 274 22.66 -21.38 -17.79
N SER A 275 22.43 -22.37 -18.64
CA SER A 275 21.34 -22.38 -19.62
C SER A 275 20.16 -23.18 -19.09
N ASP A 276 19.08 -23.21 -19.87
CA ASP A 276 17.95 -24.11 -19.72
C ASP A 276 17.27 -24.03 -18.34
N PHE A 277 16.60 -22.91 -18.10
CA PHE A 277 15.71 -22.72 -16.96
C PHE A 277 14.31 -23.23 -17.31
N PRO A 278 13.89 -24.42 -16.84
CA PRO A 278 12.56 -24.94 -17.15
C PRO A 278 11.47 -24.19 -16.39
N GLY A 279 10.41 -23.80 -17.09
CA GLY A 279 9.18 -23.28 -16.49
C GLY A 279 8.22 -24.42 -16.13
N TYR A 280 7.65 -24.39 -14.93
CA TYR A 280 6.58 -25.30 -14.52
C TYR A 280 5.75 -24.73 -13.37
N GLU A 281 4.68 -25.42 -13.01
CA GLU A 281 3.84 -25.06 -11.88
C GLU A 281 4.19 -25.88 -10.64
N SER A 282 4.42 -25.19 -9.51
CA SER A 282 4.65 -25.83 -8.21
C SER A 282 4.21 -24.92 -7.06
N SER A 283 3.63 -25.53 -6.03
CA SER A 283 3.13 -24.83 -4.84
C SER A 283 2.18 -23.66 -5.15
N GLY A 284 1.43 -23.74 -6.24
CA GLY A 284 0.49 -22.70 -6.70
C GLY A 284 1.14 -21.49 -7.37
N LEU A 285 2.43 -21.58 -7.72
CA LEU A 285 3.14 -20.59 -8.52
C LEU A 285 3.57 -21.23 -9.85
N THR A 286 3.51 -20.46 -10.93
CA THR A 286 4.03 -20.86 -12.25
C THR A 286 5.33 -20.10 -12.49
N SER A 287 6.41 -20.81 -12.76
CA SER A 287 7.67 -20.20 -13.18
C SER A 287 7.75 -20.05 -14.70
N THR A 288 8.48 -19.03 -15.15
CA THR A 288 8.72 -18.77 -16.57
C THR A 288 9.94 -19.54 -17.05
N ALA A 289 9.85 -20.13 -18.24
CA ALA A 289 10.96 -20.82 -18.87
C ALA A 289 11.91 -19.82 -19.54
N PHE A 290 13.21 -20.11 -19.54
CA PHE A 290 14.21 -19.36 -20.27
C PHE A 290 15.32 -20.30 -20.73
N SER A 291 15.45 -20.55 -22.03
CA SER A 291 16.43 -21.50 -22.56
C SER A 291 17.85 -20.96 -22.69
N PRO A 292 18.09 -19.70 -23.13
CA PRO A 292 19.44 -19.20 -23.34
C PRO A 292 20.32 -19.23 -22.08
N GLN A 293 21.63 -19.12 -22.31
CA GLN A 293 22.59 -18.98 -21.22
C GLN A 293 22.41 -17.61 -20.54
N TYR A 294 22.29 -17.62 -19.21
CA TYR A 294 22.21 -16.39 -18.41
C TYR A 294 23.32 -16.38 -17.35
N PRO A 295 24.06 -15.26 -17.19
CA PRO A 295 25.29 -15.22 -16.39
C PRO A 295 25.06 -15.36 -14.88
N GLY A 296 23.88 -14.99 -14.38
CA GLY A 296 23.52 -15.06 -12.97
C GLY A 296 22.47 -16.14 -12.65
N ALA A 297 22.79 -17.09 -11.78
CA ALA A 297 21.82 -18.07 -11.31
C ALA A 297 22.09 -18.46 -9.85
N TYR A 298 21.09 -19.06 -9.19
CA TYR A 298 21.25 -19.59 -7.85
C TYR A 298 20.47 -20.89 -7.62
N ARG A 299 20.92 -21.63 -6.62
CA ARG A 299 20.20 -22.77 -6.04
C ARG A 299 19.65 -22.43 -4.68
N LEU A 300 18.47 -22.97 -4.38
CA LEU A 300 17.86 -22.87 -3.08
C LEU A 300 18.02 -24.17 -2.31
N SER A 301 18.25 -24.06 -1.01
CA SER A 301 18.29 -25.20 -0.11
C SER A 301 17.54 -24.90 1.18
N ALA A 302 16.95 -25.95 1.75
CA ALA A 302 16.33 -25.86 3.06
C ALA A 302 17.41 -25.50 4.09
N THR A 303 17.20 -24.42 4.82
CA THR A 303 17.83 -24.30 6.12
C THR A 303 17.23 -25.35 7.03
N GLY A 304 18.04 -26.19 7.68
CA GLY A 304 17.55 -27.09 8.72
C GLY A 304 16.78 -26.35 9.83
N SER A 305 16.25 -27.07 10.83
CA SER A 305 15.40 -26.53 11.90
C SER A 305 16.03 -25.35 12.66
N ARG A 306 15.89 -24.13 12.14
CA ARG A 306 16.14 -22.88 12.86
C ARG A 306 14.80 -22.39 13.39
N ASN A 307 14.64 -22.47 14.71
CA ASN A 307 13.37 -22.21 15.41
C ASN A 307 12.86 -20.74 15.33
N ASN A 308 13.49 -19.86 14.56
CA ASN A 308 13.23 -18.41 14.55
C ASN A 308 13.00 -17.83 13.13
N CYS A 309 12.48 -18.63 12.20
CA CYS A 309 12.28 -18.19 10.80
C CYS A 309 10.83 -17.91 10.43
N MET A 310 9.88 -18.18 11.34
CA MET A 310 8.46 -17.92 11.13
C MET A 310 8.18 -16.43 11.10
N ASP A 311 7.42 -15.96 10.13
CA ASP A 311 6.86 -14.62 10.13
C ASP A 311 5.74 -14.50 11.20
N TYR A 312 5.93 -13.59 12.15
CA TYR A 312 5.01 -13.34 13.25
C TYR A 312 3.88 -12.37 12.91
N HIS A 313 3.74 -11.90 11.66
CA HIS A 313 2.66 -11.00 11.24
C HIS A 313 1.28 -11.46 11.73
N TRP A 314 0.82 -12.64 11.31
CA TRP A 314 -0.50 -13.15 11.70
C TRP A 314 -0.65 -13.40 13.21
N PRO A 315 0.32 -14.03 13.92
CA PRO A 315 0.29 -14.11 15.38
C PRO A 315 0.14 -12.75 16.08
N ILE A 316 0.85 -11.72 15.62
CA ILE A 316 0.82 -10.38 16.21
C ILE A 316 -0.51 -9.70 15.93
N THR A 317 -1.00 -9.75 14.69
CA THR A 317 -2.33 -9.24 14.32
C THR A 317 -3.42 -9.90 15.17
N ALA A 318 -3.40 -11.23 15.31
CA ALA A 318 -4.37 -11.96 16.13
C ALA A 318 -4.29 -11.57 17.61
N PHE A 319 -3.09 -11.47 18.17
CA PHE A 319 -2.86 -11.01 19.54
C PHE A 319 -3.42 -9.61 19.74
N ASN A 320 -3.07 -8.66 18.87
CA ASN A 320 -3.53 -7.28 18.97
C ASN A 320 -5.05 -7.15 18.77
N ALA A 321 -5.65 -7.96 17.90
CA ALA A 321 -7.10 -7.98 17.70
C ALA A 321 -7.86 -8.46 18.94
N VAL A 322 -7.40 -9.55 19.55
CA VAL A 322 -7.97 -10.08 20.79
C VAL A 322 -7.79 -9.09 21.93
N MET A 323 -6.59 -8.52 22.08
CA MET A 323 -6.30 -7.56 23.14
C MET A 323 -7.12 -6.27 22.99
N LEU A 324 -7.28 -5.73 21.77
CA LEU A 324 -8.12 -4.56 21.51
C LEU A 324 -9.60 -4.83 21.84
N PHE A 325 -10.09 -6.03 21.49
CA PHE A 325 -11.46 -6.44 21.79
C PHE A 325 -11.70 -6.51 23.31
N ILE A 326 -10.82 -7.21 24.04
CA ILE A 326 -10.87 -7.33 25.50
C ILE A 326 -10.73 -5.95 26.17
N TYR A 327 -9.78 -5.13 25.70
CA TYR A 327 -9.53 -3.78 26.18
C TYR A 327 -10.79 -2.91 26.13
N THR A 328 -11.44 -2.87 24.97
CA THR A 328 -12.66 -2.09 24.75
C THR A 328 -13.83 -2.64 25.57
N LEU A 329 -13.98 -3.97 25.60
CA LEU A 329 -15.13 -4.64 26.22
C LEU A 329 -15.09 -4.63 27.75
N LEU A 330 -13.96 -5.00 28.35
CA LEU A 330 -13.85 -5.27 29.78
C LEU A 330 -13.26 -4.10 30.57
N PHE A 331 -12.29 -3.40 30.01
CA PHE A 331 -11.58 -2.33 30.72
C PHE A 331 -12.21 -0.96 30.50
N THR A 332 -13.17 -0.85 29.58
CA THR A 332 -14.02 0.34 29.33
C THR A 332 -13.24 1.66 29.42
N PRO A 333 -12.16 1.82 28.64
CA PRO A 333 -11.32 3.01 28.69
C PRO A 333 -12.12 4.27 28.34
N PRO A 334 -11.72 5.45 28.82
CA PRO A 334 -12.30 6.71 28.36
C PRO A 334 -12.25 6.82 26.82
N PRO A 335 -13.27 7.39 26.15
CA PRO A 335 -13.34 7.45 24.69
C PRO A 335 -12.09 8.02 23.99
N VAL A 336 -11.50 9.07 24.55
CA VAL A 336 -10.26 9.66 24.02
C VAL A 336 -9.07 8.71 24.14
N VAL A 337 -8.99 7.94 25.23
CA VAL A 337 -7.93 6.94 25.43
C VAL A 337 -8.09 5.80 24.43
N LEU A 338 -9.32 5.31 24.22
CA LEU A 338 -9.59 4.29 23.21
C LEU A 338 -9.18 4.75 21.81
N PHE A 339 -9.53 5.98 21.44
CA PHE A 339 -9.12 6.56 20.16
C PHE A 339 -7.59 6.64 20.04
N SER A 340 -6.90 7.16 21.06
CA SER A 340 -5.44 7.23 21.06
C SER A 340 -4.80 5.84 20.97
N THR A 341 -5.38 4.82 21.62
CA THR A 341 -4.94 3.43 21.48
C THR A 341 -5.10 2.94 20.06
N LEU A 342 -6.27 3.14 19.42
CA LEU A 342 -6.49 2.75 18.01
C LEU A 342 -5.49 3.45 17.07
N LEU A 343 -5.27 4.75 17.25
CA LEU A 343 -4.36 5.55 16.43
C LEU A 343 -2.91 5.03 16.53
N VAL A 344 -2.39 4.88 17.75
CA VAL A 344 -1.00 4.47 18.00
C VAL A 344 -0.79 3.00 17.67
N LEU A 345 -1.71 2.12 18.09
CA LEU A 345 -1.66 0.70 17.76
C LEU A 345 -1.69 0.50 16.25
N GLY A 346 -2.62 1.16 15.55
CA GLY A 346 -2.75 1.00 14.11
C GLY A 346 -1.52 1.48 13.36
N PHE A 347 -0.96 2.63 13.75
CA PHE A 347 0.25 3.15 13.15
C PHE A 347 1.42 2.18 13.27
N PHE A 348 1.69 1.67 14.48
CA PHE A 348 2.78 0.71 14.68
C PHE A 348 2.49 -0.67 14.09
N GLN A 349 1.23 -1.12 14.10
CA GLN A 349 0.83 -2.38 13.48
C GLN A 349 1.07 -2.35 11.96
N ILE A 350 0.80 -1.24 11.28
CA ILE A 350 1.11 -1.11 9.85
C ILE A 350 2.61 -1.00 9.63
N THR A 351 3.25 -0.02 10.27
CA THR A 351 4.65 0.36 9.98
C THR A 351 5.69 -0.63 10.47
N LEU A 352 5.34 -1.51 11.41
CA LEU A 352 6.26 -2.52 11.93
C LEU A 352 5.89 -3.94 11.56
N ILE A 353 4.64 -4.24 11.19
CA ILE A 353 4.17 -5.62 11.05
C ILE A 353 3.51 -5.88 9.70
N SER A 354 2.44 -5.14 9.40
CA SER A 354 1.50 -5.53 8.33
C SER A 354 2.02 -5.17 6.95
N ASP A 355 2.62 -3.99 6.80
CA ASP A 355 3.23 -3.53 5.55
C ASP A 355 4.30 -2.48 5.84
N PRO A 356 5.42 -2.88 6.47
CA PRO A 356 6.45 -1.96 6.90
C PRO A 356 7.13 -1.30 5.67
N PRO A 357 7.42 0.01 5.72
CA PRO A 357 8.03 0.72 4.59
C PRO A 357 9.45 0.25 4.26
N SER A 358 10.11 -0.43 5.20
CA SER A 358 11.39 -1.10 5.03
C SER A 358 11.45 -2.37 5.86
N GLN A 359 12.26 -3.34 5.44
CA GLN A 359 12.52 -4.57 6.18
C GLN A 359 14.02 -4.73 6.40
N PRO A 360 14.51 -4.81 7.66
CA PRO A 360 13.76 -4.56 8.91
C PRO A 360 13.26 -3.10 9.01
N PRO A 361 12.25 -2.81 9.86
CA PRO A 361 11.72 -1.46 10.00
C PRO A 361 12.78 -0.43 10.42
N ASP A 362 12.87 0.66 9.67
CA ASP A 362 13.70 1.82 10.04
C ASP A 362 12.96 2.72 11.05
N TRP A 363 13.42 2.75 12.29
CA TRP A 363 12.84 3.57 13.35
C TRP A 363 12.94 5.06 13.09
N SER A 364 13.94 5.52 12.34
CA SER A 364 14.06 6.93 11.97
C SER A 364 12.87 7.32 11.08
N LEU A 365 12.62 6.54 10.02
CA LEU A 365 11.48 6.72 9.13
C LEU A 365 10.13 6.56 9.84
N VAL A 366 10.00 5.56 10.71
CA VAL A 366 8.77 5.32 11.48
C VAL A 366 8.45 6.51 12.39
N LEU A 367 9.43 6.99 13.17
CA LEU A 367 9.21 8.09 14.11
C LEU A 367 9.07 9.45 13.40
N GLN A 368 9.71 9.64 12.25
CA GLN A 368 9.52 10.81 11.40
C GLN A 368 8.05 10.96 10.98
N ARG A 369 7.37 9.85 10.65
CA ARG A 369 5.98 9.85 10.20
C ARG A 369 4.97 9.99 11.35
N LEU A 370 5.34 9.64 12.58
CA LEU A 370 4.42 9.58 13.73
C LEU A 370 3.84 10.95 14.13
N LEU A 371 4.66 12.00 14.21
CA LEU A 371 4.19 13.30 14.72
C LEU A 371 3.07 13.92 13.86
N PRO A 372 3.21 14.02 12.52
CA PRO A 372 2.10 14.44 11.66
C PRO A 372 0.84 13.58 11.83
N VAL A 373 0.99 12.27 12.02
CA VAL A 373 -0.13 11.34 12.26
C VAL A 373 -0.84 11.67 13.57
N LEU A 374 -0.12 12.00 14.64
CA LEU A 374 -0.74 12.40 15.92
C LEU A 374 -1.53 13.71 15.79
N ILE A 375 -1.02 14.69 15.03
CA ILE A 375 -1.70 15.96 14.76
C ILE A 375 -2.97 15.73 13.94
N ALA A 376 -2.87 14.95 12.86
CA ALA A 376 -4.04 14.56 12.07
C ALA A 376 -5.03 13.75 12.90
N GLY A 377 -4.55 12.87 13.78
CA GLY A 377 -5.35 12.11 14.72
C GLY A 377 -6.14 13.02 15.67
N TYR A 378 -5.54 14.09 16.18
CA TYR A 378 -6.29 15.09 16.95
C TYR A 378 -7.43 15.73 16.15
N TRP A 379 -7.19 16.07 14.87
CA TRP A 379 -8.25 16.57 13.99
C TRP A 379 -9.35 15.51 13.76
N ILE A 380 -8.98 14.26 13.45
CA ILE A 380 -9.90 13.13 13.26
C ILE A 380 -10.77 12.90 14.50
N TRP A 381 -10.17 12.97 15.70
CA TRP A 381 -10.89 12.89 16.97
C TRP A 381 -11.98 13.96 17.04
N ARG A 382 -11.62 15.22 16.79
CA ARG A 382 -12.53 16.37 16.90
C ARG A 382 -13.69 16.28 15.91
N VAL A 383 -13.44 15.95 14.65
CA VAL A 383 -14.45 16.00 13.60
C VAL A 383 -15.31 14.73 13.49
N SER A 384 -14.87 13.61 14.06
CA SER A 384 -15.50 12.31 13.83
C SER A 384 -15.64 11.46 15.10
N PHE A 385 -14.54 10.97 15.68
CA PHE A 385 -14.58 9.96 16.75
C PHE A 385 -15.18 10.47 18.06
N ALA A 386 -14.98 11.75 18.42
CA ALA A 386 -15.44 12.29 19.68
C ALA A 386 -16.96 12.15 19.84
N ARG A 387 -17.74 12.40 18.78
CA ARG A 387 -19.21 12.29 18.85
C ARG A 387 -19.67 10.85 19.04
N SER A 388 -19.16 9.98 18.19
CA SER A 388 -19.57 8.58 18.07
C SER A 388 -19.19 7.78 19.32
N LEU A 389 -17.92 7.81 19.73
CA LEU A 389 -17.43 7.05 20.87
C LEU A 389 -18.05 7.52 22.18
N ASN A 390 -18.23 8.83 22.40
CA ASN A 390 -18.95 9.32 23.58
C ASN A 390 -20.43 8.87 23.58
N GLY A 391 -21.07 8.83 22.40
CA GLY A 391 -22.44 8.34 22.26
C GLY A 391 -22.60 6.87 22.70
N PHE A 392 -21.73 5.98 22.22
CA PHE A 392 -21.72 4.56 22.60
C PHE A 392 -21.28 4.33 24.05
N TYR A 393 -20.31 5.12 24.54
CA TYR A 393 -19.86 5.08 25.93
C TYR A 393 -20.98 5.47 26.91
N ALA A 394 -21.70 6.56 26.63
CA ALA A 394 -22.86 6.98 27.42
C ALA A 394 -23.99 5.93 27.40
N ALA A 395 -24.21 5.28 26.25
CA ALA A 395 -25.18 4.20 26.11
C ALA A 395 -24.73 2.87 26.76
N LYS A 396 -23.46 2.77 27.22
CA LYS A 396 -22.85 1.57 27.82
C LYS A 396 -22.89 0.36 26.87
N LEU A 397 -22.67 0.59 25.57
CA LEU A 397 -22.69 -0.42 24.50
C LEU A 397 -21.27 -0.87 24.13
N PHE A 398 -20.53 -1.43 25.09
CA PHE A 398 -19.10 -1.78 24.94
C PHE A 398 -18.84 -3.01 24.07
N LEU A 399 -19.76 -3.98 24.02
CA LEU A 399 -19.66 -5.14 23.12
C LEU A 399 -19.88 -4.70 21.68
N GLU A 400 -20.90 -3.88 21.44
CA GLU A 400 -21.13 -3.34 20.10
C GLU A 400 -19.99 -2.43 19.66
N MET A 401 -19.47 -1.60 20.55
CA MET A 401 -18.29 -0.79 20.28
C MET A 401 -17.09 -1.67 19.94
N ALA A 402 -16.73 -2.64 20.78
CA ALA A 402 -15.60 -3.54 20.55
C ALA A 402 -15.72 -4.31 19.22
N PHE A 403 -16.91 -4.82 18.91
CA PHE A 403 -17.16 -5.59 17.70
C PHE A 403 -17.13 -4.74 16.43
N TRP A 404 -17.97 -3.70 16.33
CA TRP A 404 -18.09 -2.93 15.08
C TRP A 404 -16.86 -2.06 14.81
N GLN A 405 -16.32 -1.40 15.85
CA GLN A 405 -15.08 -0.63 15.72
C GLN A 405 -13.91 -1.54 15.37
N GLY A 406 -13.80 -2.69 16.04
CA GLY A 406 -12.75 -3.67 15.79
C GLY A 406 -12.84 -4.26 14.38
N LEU A 407 -14.05 -4.66 13.94
CA LEU A 407 -14.29 -5.21 12.61
C LEU A 407 -13.83 -4.25 11.52
N GLY A 408 -14.26 -2.99 11.58
CA GLY A 408 -13.83 -1.98 10.62
C GLY A 408 -12.33 -1.72 10.67
N PHE A 409 -11.79 -1.55 11.89
CA PHE A 409 -10.37 -1.26 12.10
C PHE A 409 -9.45 -2.35 11.55
N TRP A 410 -9.68 -3.63 11.88
CA TRP A 410 -8.83 -4.72 11.43
C TRP A 410 -8.92 -4.99 9.93
N ILE A 411 -10.09 -4.80 9.32
CA ILE A 411 -10.22 -4.84 7.85
C ILE A 411 -9.36 -3.74 7.21
N GLY A 412 -9.34 -2.53 7.78
CA GLY A 412 -8.52 -1.44 7.28
C GLY A 412 -7.01 -1.63 7.51
N ILE A 413 -6.62 -2.22 8.65
CA ILE A 413 -5.21 -2.50 8.98
C ILE A 413 -4.62 -3.49 7.97
N GLU A 414 -5.36 -4.54 7.65
CA GLU A 414 -4.92 -5.58 6.70
C GLU A 414 -5.40 -5.27 5.27
N SER A 415 -5.61 -4.00 4.94
CA SER A 415 -6.18 -3.62 3.64
C SER A 415 -5.27 -3.96 2.47
N SER A 416 -3.94 -3.86 2.62
CA SER A 416 -2.98 -4.29 1.60
C SER A 416 -3.09 -5.78 1.31
N THR A 417 -3.16 -6.62 2.34
CA THR A 417 -3.33 -8.07 2.22
C THR A 417 -4.71 -8.48 1.69
N LEU A 418 -5.78 -7.88 2.22
CA LEU A 418 -7.15 -8.25 1.88
C LEU A 418 -7.55 -7.76 0.48
N PHE A 419 -7.06 -6.59 0.07
CA PHE A 419 -7.44 -5.97 -1.21
C PHE A 419 -6.43 -6.22 -2.34
N ALA A 420 -5.25 -6.80 -2.08
CA ALA A 420 -4.32 -7.24 -3.13
C ALA A 420 -4.99 -8.17 -4.16
N LYS A 421 -5.99 -8.95 -3.73
CA LYS A 421 -6.74 -9.89 -4.59
C LYS A 421 -7.87 -9.24 -5.37
N ILE A 422 -8.18 -7.99 -5.08
CA ILE A 422 -9.24 -7.26 -5.76
C ILE A 422 -8.58 -6.54 -6.95
N PRO A 423 -8.95 -6.86 -8.21
CA PRO A 423 -8.29 -6.34 -9.40
C PRO A 423 -8.66 -4.87 -9.70
N ILE A 424 -8.59 -3.98 -8.71
CA ILE A 424 -8.90 -2.55 -8.82
C ILE A 424 -7.64 -1.66 -8.91
N SER A 425 -6.44 -2.27 -8.92
CA SER A 425 -5.16 -1.56 -8.97
C SER A 425 -4.97 -0.70 -10.23
N ARG A 426 -5.73 -0.98 -11.31
CA ARG A 426 -5.71 -0.22 -12.57
C ARG A 426 -6.86 0.78 -12.74
N LEU A 427 -7.58 1.11 -11.66
CA LEU A 427 -8.69 2.06 -11.74
C LEU A 427 -8.18 3.45 -12.18
N GLY A 428 -8.46 3.82 -13.43
CA GLY A 428 -8.01 5.08 -14.04
C GLY A 428 -6.96 4.93 -15.15
N TYR A 429 -6.40 3.73 -15.36
CA TYR A 429 -5.37 3.47 -16.37
C TYR A 429 -5.68 2.19 -17.16
N GLY A 430 -6.05 2.33 -18.43
CA GLY A 430 -6.37 1.21 -19.32
C GLY A 430 -7.73 0.55 -19.07
N ALA A 431 -8.01 -0.52 -19.82
CA ALA A 431 -9.26 -1.28 -19.70
C ALA A 431 -9.29 -2.11 -18.41
N LEU A 432 -10.44 -2.10 -17.72
CA LEU A 432 -10.70 -2.94 -16.55
C LEU A 432 -11.11 -4.35 -17.00
N SER A 433 -10.57 -5.38 -16.36
CA SER A 433 -11.04 -6.76 -16.55
C SER A 433 -12.48 -6.92 -16.02
N ALA A 434 -13.19 -7.97 -16.47
CA ALA A 434 -14.56 -8.23 -16.01
C ALA A 434 -14.67 -8.33 -14.47
N ASP A 435 -13.70 -9.01 -13.84
CA ASP A 435 -13.65 -9.15 -12.38
C ASP A 435 -13.41 -7.82 -11.67
N ALA A 436 -12.62 -6.93 -12.28
CA ALA A 436 -12.38 -5.58 -11.78
C ALA A 436 -13.65 -4.72 -11.81
N VAL A 437 -14.42 -4.83 -12.89
CA VAL A 437 -15.71 -4.14 -13.02
C VAL A 437 -16.70 -4.65 -11.97
N ILE A 438 -16.80 -5.96 -11.75
CA ILE A 438 -17.67 -6.55 -10.72
C ILE A 438 -17.28 -6.04 -9.32
N ALA A 439 -15.99 -6.08 -8.99
CA ALA A 439 -15.49 -5.57 -7.72
C ALA A 439 -15.82 -4.08 -7.52
N LEU A 440 -15.60 -3.26 -8.56
CA LEU A 440 -15.93 -1.84 -8.54
C LEU A 440 -17.43 -1.59 -8.29
N ILE A 441 -18.31 -2.33 -8.96
CA ILE A 441 -19.76 -2.23 -8.77
C ILE A 441 -20.13 -2.53 -7.31
N ILE A 442 -19.58 -3.60 -6.73
CA ILE A 442 -19.83 -3.97 -5.33
C ILE A 442 -19.40 -2.84 -4.38
N ILE A 443 -18.20 -2.30 -4.58
CA ILE A 443 -17.68 -1.19 -3.76
C ILE A 443 -18.57 0.05 -3.89
N VAL A 444 -18.95 0.43 -5.11
CA VAL A 444 -19.82 1.59 -5.37
C VAL A 444 -21.18 1.41 -4.71
N VAL A 445 -21.80 0.23 -4.83
CA VAL A 445 -23.09 -0.07 -4.18
C VAL A 445 -22.97 0.03 -2.66
N LEU A 446 -21.90 -0.52 -2.07
CA LEU A 446 -21.65 -0.45 -0.63
C LEU A 446 -21.49 1.01 -0.17
N VAL A 447 -20.69 1.80 -0.88
CA VAL A 447 -20.49 3.23 -0.59
C VAL A 447 -21.81 3.99 -0.70
N VAL A 448 -22.62 3.75 -1.74
CA VAL A 448 -23.93 4.40 -1.92
C VAL A 448 -24.89 4.05 -0.78
N ILE A 449 -24.89 2.80 -0.31
CA ILE A 449 -25.71 2.38 0.85
C ILE A 449 -25.26 3.12 2.11
N VAL A 450 -23.95 3.13 2.40
CA VAL A 450 -23.39 3.81 3.59
C VAL A 450 -23.70 5.31 3.55
N VAL A 451 -23.41 5.97 2.42
CA VAL A 451 -23.68 7.41 2.24
C VAL A 451 -25.18 7.69 2.31
N GLY A 452 -26.03 6.86 1.71
CA GLY A 452 -27.49 6.98 1.78
C GLY A 452 -28.00 6.93 3.22
N ILE A 453 -27.53 5.98 4.02
CA ILE A 453 -27.87 5.88 5.46
C ILE A 453 -27.44 7.16 6.18
N GLN A 454 -26.22 7.64 5.96
CA GLN A 454 -25.70 8.83 6.64
C GLN A 454 -26.46 10.09 6.22
N VAL A 455 -26.72 10.30 4.92
CA VAL A 455 -27.50 11.44 4.41
C VAL A 455 -28.89 11.46 5.02
N LEU A 456 -29.59 10.32 5.08
CA LEU A 456 -30.91 10.24 5.69
C LEU A 456 -30.89 10.62 7.18
N GLN A 457 -29.85 10.23 7.91
CA GLN A 457 -29.72 10.56 9.33
C GLN A 457 -29.31 12.02 9.55
N TYR A 458 -28.30 12.53 8.84
CA TYR A 458 -27.92 13.94 8.91
C TYR A 458 -29.06 14.86 8.48
N ARG A 459 -29.87 14.43 7.51
CA ARG A 459 -31.07 15.17 7.07
C ARG A 459 -32.08 15.28 8.19
N ARG A 460 -32.32 14.21 8.96
CA ARG A 460 -33.23 14.26 10.12
C ARG A 460 -32.72 15.19 11.23
N LEU A 461 -31.40 15.33 11.34
CA LEU A 461 -30.73 16.14 12.36
C LEU A 461 -30.36 17.56 11.89
N GLY A 462 -30.69 17.96 10.65
CA GLY A 462 -30.43 19.31 10.12
C GLY A 462 -28.98 19.61 9.73
N HIS A 463 -28.12 18.59 9.61
CA HIS A 463 -26.67 18.77 9.38
C HIS A 463 -26.27 18.78 7.90
N VAL A 464 -27.13 18.34 6.97
CA VAL A 464 -26.76 18.18 5.53
C VAL A 464 -26.24 19.50 4.94
N ARG A 465 -26.88 20.63 5.27
CA ARG A 465 -26.48 21.96 4.77
C ARG A 465 -25.07 22.35 5.22
N TYR A 466 -24.72 22.03 6.47
CA TYR A 466 -23.41 22.31 7.03
C TYR A 466 -22.33 21.53 6.28
N TYR A 467 -22.52 20.22 6.07
CA TYR A 467 -21.55 19.41 5.35
C TYR A 467 -21.46 19.79 3.86
N LEU A 468 -22.59 20.04 3.18
CA LEU A 468 -22.54 20.50 1.79
C LEU A 468 -21.75 21.80 1.61
N ALA A 469 -21.86 22.75 2.56
CA ALA A 469 -21.11 24.00 2.49
C ALA A 469 -19.59 23.80 2.52
N TRP A 470 -19.10 22.74 3.16
CA TRP A 470 -17.67 22.41 3.22
C TRP A 470 -17.20 21.51 2.08
N TYR A 471 -18.06 20.61 1.59
CA TYR A 471 -17.68 19.66 0.53
C TYR A 471 -17.88 20.21 -0.89
N LEU A 472 -18.88 21.06 -1.12
CA LEU A 472 -19.13 21.64 -2.45
C LEU A 472 -17.94 22.44 -3.00
N PRO A 473 -17.22 23.26 -2.20
CA PRO A 473 -16.01 23.94 -2.67
C PRO A 473 -14.87 23.01 -3.09
N LEU A 474 -14.84 21.76 -2.61
CA LEU A 474 -13.80 20.80 -3.02
C LEU A 474 -13.94 20.39 -4.49
N VAL A 475 -15.17 20.40 -5.04
CA VAL A 475 -15.42 20.01 -6.44
C VAL A 475 -14.66 20.89 -7.44
N PRO A 476 -14.80 22.24 -7.44
CA PRO A 476 -14.03 23.09 -8.35
C PRO A 476 -12.52 23.04 -8.08
N ILE A 477 -12.09 22.81 -6.83
CA ILE A 477 -10.66 22.62 -6.49
C ILE A 477 -10.12 21.36 -7.17
N LEU A 478 -10.83 20.24 -7.08
CA LEU A 478 -10.42 18.98 -7.71
C LEU A 478 -10.45 19.09 -9.24
N ILE A 479 -11.43 19.79 -9.82
CA ILE A 479 -11.47 20.05 -11.26
C ILE A 479 -10.24 20.88 -11.68
N LEU A 480 -9.93 21.95 -10.96
CA LEU A 480 -8.76 22.79 -11.25
C LEU A 480 -7.47 21.95 -11.21
N LEU A 481 -7.28 21.14 -10.16
CA LEU A 481 -6.12 20.25 -10.01
C LEU A 481 -6.05 19.20 -11.12
N ALA A 482 -7.20 18.62 -11.52
CA ALA A 482 -7.26 17.66 -12.62
C ALA A 482 -6.93 18.30 -13.98
N THR A 483 -7.15 19.60 -14.15
CA THR A 483 -6.94 20.33 -15.41
C THR A 483 -5.64 21.12 -15.49
N ILE A 484 -4.76 21.04 -14.49
CA ILE A 484 -3.54 21.87 -14.43
C ILE A 484 -2.59 21.63 -15.61
N GLY A 485 -2.59 20.42 -16.19
CA GLY A 485 -1.75 20.02 -17.32
C GLY A 485 -0.25 19.96 -16.98
N ARG A 486 0.62 19.82 -18.00
CA ARG A 486 2.10 19.80 -17.87
C ARG A 486 2.69 18.58 -17.15
N GLY A 487 2.19 17.39 -17.46
CA GLY A 487 2.70 16.14 -16.88
C GLY A 487 2.31 15.92 -15.41
N TYR A 488 1.41 16.74 -14.85
CA TYR A 488 0.86 16.54 -13.51
C TYR A 488 -0.53 15.92 -13.58
N HIS A 489 -0.76 14.92 -12.73
CA HIS A 489 -2.00 14.17 -12.65
C HIS A 489 -2.59 14.23 -11.24
N LEU A 490 -3.91 14.45 -11.15
CA LEU A 490 -4.64 14.36 -9.89
C LEU A 490 -4.66 12.90 -9.43
N ARG A 491 -4.01 12.61 -8.29
CA ARG A 491 -4.01 11.29 -7.66
C ARG A 491 -4.56 11.38 -6.24
N LEU A 492 -5.79 10.93 -6.07
CA LEU A 492 -6.42 10.85 -4.75
C LEU A 492 -5.96 9.58 -4.03
N HIS A 493 -4.95 9.73 -3.20
CA HIS A 493 -4.48 8.67 -2.31
C HIS A 493 -5.57 8.32 -1.29
N HIS A 494 -5.62 7.05 -0.89
CA HIS A 494 -6.65 6.54 0.01
C HIS A 494 -6.65 7.19 1.39
N TYR A 495 -5.50 7.69 1.85
CA TYR A 495 -5.47 8.45 3.10
C TYR A 495 -6.25 9.78 2.99
N MET A 496 -6.23 10.43 1.83
CA MET A 496 -7.01 11.65 1.58
C MET A 496 -8.50 11.32 1.51
N LEU A 497 -8.86 10.23 0.82
CA LEU A 497 -10.24 9.73 0.78
C LEU A 497 -10.76 9.41 2.19
N SER A 498 -9.91 8.83 3.03
CA SER A 498 -10.23 8.58 4.44
C SER A 498 -10.47 9.87 5.22
N LEU A 499 -9.60 10.87 5.08
CA LEU A 499 -9.79 12.20 5.70
C LEU A 499 -11.09 12.87 5.23
N LEU A 500 -11.45 12.73 3.95
CA LEU A 500 -12.72 13.22 3.40
C LEU A 500 -13.92 12.41 3.88
N GLY A 501 -13.81 11.10 4.10
CA GLY A 501 -14.92 10.25 4.54
C GLY A 501 -15.20 10.33 6.04
N LEU A 502 -14.17 10.50 6.87
CA LEU A 502 -14.29 10.47 8.34
C LEU A 502 -15.33 11.44 8.92
N PRO A 503 -15.43 12.72 8.49
CA PRO A 503 -16.43 13.65 9.01
C PRO A 503 -17.87 13.21 8.72
N VAL A 504 -18.11 12.51 7.60
CA VAL A 504 -19.42 11.96 7.20
C VAL A 504 -19.80 10.75 8.05
N LEU A 505 -18.86 10.16 8.77
CA LEU A 505 -19.09 9.04 9.68
C LEU A 505 -19.13 9.48 11.15
N SER A 506 -19.47 10.74 11.45
CA SER A 506 -19.42 11.27 12.82
C SER A 506 -20.61 10.91 13.71
N LEU A 507 -21.73 10.43 13.15
CA LEU A 507 -22.93 10.15 13.96
C LEU A 507 -22.75 8.94 14.89
N PRO A 508 -23.38 8.91 16.08
CA PRO A 508 -23.27 7.79 17.02
C PRO A 508 -24.17 6.62 16.59
N ASN A 509 -23.82 5.97 15.48
CA ASN A 509 -24.48 4.80 14.93
C ASN A 509 -23.44 3.71 14.54
N ARG A 510 -23.90 2.50 14.20
CA ARG A 510 -23.01 1.36 13.90
C ARG A 510 -22.24 1.50 12.60
N VAL A 511 -22.88 2.06 11.58
CA VAL A 511 -22.26 2.33 10.28
C VAL A 511 -21.08 3.29 10.46
N SER A 512 -21.28 4.33 11.27
CA SER A 512 -20.24 5.27 11.66
C SER A 512 -19.08 4.61 12.39
N ILE A 513 -19.29 3.88 13.50
CA ILE A 513 -18.16 3.32 14.26
C ILE A 513 -17.39 2.24 13.48
N ALA A 514 -18.08 1.44 12.66
CA ALA A 514 -17.42 0.48 11.77
C ALA A 514 -16.63 1.21 10.67
N GLY A 515 -17.27 2.16 9.96
CA GLY A 515 -16.62 2.92 8.91
C GLY A 515 -15.49 3.81 9.42
N GLN A 516 -15.61 4.40 10.61
CA GLN A 516 -14.56 5.18 11.26
C GLN A 516 -13.34 4.31 11.58
N GLY A 517 -13.55 3.09 12.10
CA GLY A 517 -12.46 2.14 12.29
C GLY A 517 -11.74 1.82 11.01
N PHE A 518 -12.50 1.50 9.96
CA PHE A 518 -11.95 1.23 8.63
C PHE A 518 -11.18 2.42 8.07
N LEU A 519 -11.77 3.62 8.02
CA LEU A 519 -11.11 4.80 7.46
C LEU A 519 -9.96 5.32 8.32
N LEU A 520 -9.98 5.14 9.66
CA LEU A 520 -8.81 5.44 10.49
C LEU A 520 -7.65 4.53 10.11
N ALA A 521 -7.88 3.23 10.01
CA ALA A 521 -6.85 2.28 9.64
C ALA A 521 -6.39 2.48 8.18
N PHE A 522 -7.29 2.79 7.25
CA PHE A 522 -6.95 3.07 5.85
C PHE A 522 -6.20 4.40 5.68
N PHE A 523 -6.49 5.41 6.52
CA PHE A 523 -5.66 6.61 6.65
C PHE A 523 -4.25 6.26 7.12
N LEU A 524 -4.15 5.46 8.19
CA LEU A 524 -2.88 5.03 8.77
C LEU A 524 -2.07 4.18 7.79
N ASP A 525 -2.72 3.34 6.99
CA ASP A 525 -2.08 2.51 5.97
C ASP A 525 -1.36 3.39 4.94
N GLY A 526 -2.06 4.37 4.37
CA GLY A 526 -1.49 5.27 3.38
C GLY A 526 -0.30 6.07 3.92
N VAL A 527 -0.48 6.77 5.05
CA VAL A 527 0.59 7.62 5.61
C VAL A 527 1.70 6.81 6.29
N GLY A 528 1.39 5.62 6.78
CA GLY A 528 2.34 4.72 7.42
C GLY A 528 3.27 4.05 6.41
N ARG A 529 2.72 3.53 5.32
CA ARG A 529 3.46 2.83 4.26
C ARG A 529 4.12 3.79 3.27
N TRP A 530 3.35 4.70 2.69
CA TRP A 530 3.81 5.57 1.59
C TRP A 530 4.20 6.98 2.04
N GLY A 531 3.83 7.36 3.27
CA GLY A 531 4.01 8.73 3.74
C GLY A 531 2.92 9.67 3.22
N TRP A 532 3.18 10.98 3.27
CA TRP A 532 2.24 12.02 2.91
C TRP A 532 2.34 12.37 1.42
N ALA A 533 1.97 11.43 0.55
CA ALA A 533 2.05 11.56 -0.91
C ALA A 533 1.24 12.77 -1.45
N SER A 534 1.67 13.33 -2.58
CA SER A 534 1.05 14.54 -3.12
C SER A 534 -0.36 14.25 -3.64
N ILE A 535 -1.23 15.27 -3.65
CA ILE A 535 -2.52 15.18 -4.37
C ILE A 535 -2.31 15.33 -5.88
N LEU A 536 -1.18 15.93 -6.26
CA LEU A 536 -0.78 16.20 -7.63
C LEU A 536 0.59 15.57 -7.85
N GLU A 537 0.64 14.49 -8.62
CA GLU A 537 1.84 13.70 -8.87
C GLU A 537 2.35 13.97 -10.30
N HIS A 538 3.66 14.05 -10.48
CA HIS A 538 4.24 14.19 -11.81
C HIS A 538 4.31 12.83 -12.51
N GLU A 539 4.25 12.82 -13.83
CA GLU A 539 4.24 11.60 -14.63
C GLU A 539 5.46 10.71 -14.33
N SER A 540 6.64 11.30 -14.13
CA SER A 540 7.85 10.57 -13.72
C SER A 540 7.69 9.81 -12.41
N ASP A 541 6.94 10.37 -11.46
CA ASP A 541 6.74 9.79 -10.13
C ASP A 541 5.70 8.65 -10.16
N LEU A 542 4.84 8.65 -11.18
CA LEU A 542 3.82 7.64 -11.40
C LEU A 542 4.31 6.43 -12.20
N ARG A 543 5.31 6.63 -13.07
CA ARG A 543 5.81 5.59 -13.97
C ARG A 543 6.48 4.43 -13.23
N GLY A 544 7.24 4.71 -12.16
CA GLY A 544 8.02 3.68 -11.49
C GLY A 544 9.04 3.05 -12.45
N ASP A 545 9.01 1.72 -12.58
CA ASP A 545 9.83 0.94 -13.53
C ASP A 545 9.11 0.60 -14.85
N ALA A 546 7.99 1.28 -15.16
CA ALA A 546 7.28 1.16 -16.43
C ALA A 546 8.04 1.85 -17.58
N ALA A 547 7.79 1.38 -18.81
CA ALA A 547 8.27 2.07 -20.01
C ALA A 547 7.79 3.53 -20.04
N ALA A 548 8.68 4.44 -20.39
CA ALA A 548 8.41 5.87 -20.41
C ALA A 548 7.62 6.33 -21.65
N GLY A 549 7.39 5.44 -22.63
CA GLY A 549 6.77 5.77 -23.91
C GLY A 549 7.68 6.61 -24.80
N THR A 550 8.99 6.46 -24.63
CA THR A 550 10.01 7.11 -25.44
C THR A 550 10.14 6.42 -26.80
N TRP A 551 10.82 7.10 -27.73
CA TRP A 551 11.11 6.52 -29.05
C TRP A 551 11.97 5.27 -28.89
N VAL A 552 11.64 4.23 -29.64
CA VAL A 552 12.42 2.99 -29.75
C VAL A 552 12.87 2.78 -31.19
N PRO A 553 14.01 2.12 -31.46
CA PRO A 553 14.39 1.75 -32.82
C PRO A 553 13.41 0.75 -33.44
N THR A 554 13.22 0.78 -34.75
CA THR A 554 12.39 -0.19 -35.48
C THR A 554 13.27 -1.19 -36.22
N PHE A 555 12.98 -2.48 -36.10
CA PHE A 555 13.70 -3.51 -36.85
C PHE A 555 13.30 -3.49 -38.33
N VAL A 556 14.27 -3.73 -39.22
CA VAL A 556 14.01 -3.76 -40.67
C VAL A 556 13.60 -5.16 -41.10
N ASN A 557 12.41 -5.27 -41.67
CA ASN A 557 11.91 -6.51 -42.27
C ASN A 557 12.53 -6.75 -43.65
N HIS A 558 13.46 -7.71 -43.75
CA HIS A 558 13.99 -8.16 -45.04
C HIS A 558 13.00 -9.10 -45.73
N THR A 559 11.98 -8.54 -46.38
CA THR A 559 10.95 -9.30 -47.11
C THR A 559 11.44 -9.90 -48.44
N VAL A 560 12.67 -9.56 -48.87
CA VAL A 560 13.23 -10.03 -50.14
C VAL A 560 14.54 -10.79 -49.89
N VAL A 561 14.49 -12.07 -50.23
CA VAL A 561 15.56 -13.06 -50.26
C VAL A 561 16.87 -12.47 -50.84
N GLN A 562 17.80 -12.07 -49.97
CA GLN A 562 19.23 -12.33 -50.22
C GLN A 562 19.59 -13.56 -49.39
N GLU A 563 19.87 -14.68 -50.07
CA GLU A 563 20.11 -16.01 -49.48
C GLU A 563 21.35 -16.11 -48.57
N SER A 564 22.01 -15.00 -48.20
CA SER A 564 23.33 -15.03 -47.57
C SER A 564 23.48 -14.40 -46.18
N ASN A 565 22.50 -13.64 -45.63
CA ASN A 565 22.71 -12.87 -44.38
C ASN A 565 21.60 -13.04 -43.31
N TYR A 566 21.00 -14.21 -43.15
CA TYR A 566 19.95 -14.42 -42.12
C TYR A 566 20.45 -14.28 -40.67
N GLU A 567 21.78 -14.31 -40.46
CA GLU A 567 22.46 -14.09 -39.18
C GLU A 567 22.41 -12.65 -38.69
N PHE A 568 22.14 -11.70 -39.59
CA PHE A 568 22.07 -10.28 -39.27
C PHE A 568 20.63 -9.82 -39.08
N ILE A 569 20.45 -8.89 -38.16
CA ILE A 569 19.24 -8.10 -38.02
C ILE A 569 19.62 -6.62 -38.04
N ASP A 570 18.92 -5.85 -38.87
CA ASP A 570 19.15 -4.42 -39.05
C ASP A 570 18.01 -3.61 -38.40
N TRP A 571 18.29 -2.35 -38.07
CA TRP A 571 17.28 -1.40 -37.58
C TRP A 571 17.46 -0.01 -38.19
N THR A 572 16.42 0.81 -38.06
CA THR A 572 16.36 2.13 -38.66
C THR A 572 17.34 3.12 -38.03
N GLN A 573 17.83 4.06 -38.84
CA GLN A 573 18.55 5.24 -38.34
C GLN A 573 17.66 6.09 -37.42
N PRO A 574 18.25 6.76 -36.41
CA PRO A 574 17.47 7.58 -35.50
C PRO A 574 16.91 8.80 -36.22
N ASN A 575 15.66 9.15 -35.91
CA ASN A 575 15.09 10.40 -36.39
C ASN A 575 15.68 11.59 -35.60
N THR A 576 16.75 12.19 -36.13
CA THR A 576 17.49 13.31 -35.52
C THR A 576 16.69 14.60 -35.39
N THR A 577 15.50 14.69 -36.00
CA THR A 577 14.57 15.80 -35.78
C THR A 577 13.72 15.61 -34.52
N ALA A 578 13.39 14.35 -34.20
CA ALA A 578 12.60 13.96 -33.03
C ALA A 578 13.48 13.78 -31.78
N ILE A 579 14.65 13.16 -31.94
CA ILE A 579 15.60 12.87 -30.88
C ILE A 579 16.80 13.81 -31.04
N LYS A 580 17.10 14.61 -30.00
CA LYS A 580 18.22 15.56 -30.01
C LYS A 580 19.32 15.11 -29.06
N GLY A 581 20.56 15.16 -29.52
CA GLY A 581 21.75 14.81 -28.74
C GLY A 581 22.68 13.90 -29.53
N ASN A 582 23.71 13.40 -28.87
CA ASN A 582 24.53 12.33 -29.43
C ASN A 582 23.75 11.03 -29.25
N ILE A 583 23.33 10.41 -30.36
CA ILE A 583 22.50 9.21 -30.36
C ILE A 583 23.37 8.00 -30.69
N ALA A 584 23.31 7.01 -29.82
CA ALA A 584 23.85 5.68 -30.01
C ALA A 584 22.76 4.64 -29.65
N TYR A 585 23.15 3.37 -29.51
CA TYR A 585 22.26 2.28 -29.13
C TYR A 585 22.78 1.52 -27.91
N SER A 586 21.84 1.08 -27.08
CA SER A 586 22.05 0.06 -26.05
C SER A 586 21.49 -1.26 -26.57
N VAL A 587 22.27 -2.34 -26.50
CA VAL A 587 21.93 -3.65 -27.07
C VAL A 587 21.83 -4.68 -25.95
N VAL A 588 20.64 -5.25 -25.80
CA VAL A 588 20.34 -6.34 -24.87
C VAL A 588 20.19 -7.62 -25.67
N PHE A 589 20.98 -8.63 -25.31
CA PHE A 589 20.94 -9.96 -25.88
C PHE A 589 20.70 -10.97 -24.76
N ASP A 590 19.70 -11.83 -24.92
CA ASP A 590 19.27 -12.83 -23.93
C ASP A 590 19.09 -12.25 -22.52
N ASP A 591 18.30 -11.16 -22.44
CA ASP A 591 17.96 -10.42 -21.22
C ASP A 591 19.16 -9.75 -20.50
N ILE A 592 20.33 -9.65 -21.13
CA ILE A 592 21.51 -8.95 -20.58
C ILE A 592 22.01 -7.86 -21.53
N LEU A 593 22.38 -6.69 -20.99
CA LEU A 593 23.04 -5.64 -21.74
C LEU A 593 24.45 -6.08 -22.16
N ILE A 594 24.69 -6.21 -23.46
CA ILE A 594 25.99 -6.64 -24.02
C ILE A 594 26.78 -5.50 -24.68
N ALA A 595 26.11 -4.43 -25.10
CA ALA A 595 26.76 -3.24 -25.65
C ALA A 595 26.03 -1.96 -25.27
N SER A 596 26.82 -0.91 -25.03
CA SER A 596 26.38 0.48 -24.86
C SER A 596 27.20 1.38 -25.78
N ASN A 597 26.68 2.57 -26.06
CA ASN A 597 27.21 3.49 -27.06
C ASN A 597 27.49 2.81 -28.41
N TYR A 598 26.63 1.86 -28.77
CA TYR A 598 26.73 1.08 -30.00
C TYR A 598 26.34 1.96 -31.18
N SER A 599 27.14 1.96 -32.26
CA SER A 599 26.95 2.87 -33.40
C SER A 599 26.55 2.15 -34.70
N ALA A 600 26.63 0.82 -34.73
CA ALA A 600 26.19 0.04 -35.87
C ALA A 600 24.65 0.01 -35.94
N LEU A 601 24.13 -0.19 -37.14
CA LEU A 601 22.69 -0.32 -37.40
C LEU A 601 22.27 -1.78 -37.57
N ASN A 602 23.17 -2.70 -37.21
CA ASN A 602 22.96 -4.11 -37.37
C ASN A 602 23.64 -4.89 -36.26
N PHE A 603 23.13 -6.09 -36.03
CA PHE A 603 23.66 -7.04 -35.08
C PHE A 603 23.73 -8.41 -35.73
N SER A 604 24.85 -9.12 -35.57
CA SER A 604 24.97 -10.51 -35.99
C SER A 604 24.81 -11.41 -34.79
N ILE A 605 24.11 -12.54 -34.93
CA ILE A 605 23.99 -13.55 -33.88
C ILE A 605 25.36 -14.00 -33.34
N ALA A 606 26.40 -14.04 -34.20
CA ALA A 606 27.76 -14.38 -33.81
C ALA A 606 28.44 -13.35 -32.89
N GLN A 607 27.88 -12.14 -32.76
CA GLN A 607 28.32 -11.16 -31.76
C GLN A 607 27.78 -11.47 -30.36
N GLY A 608 26.65 -12.20 -30.28
CA GLY A 608 26.01 -12.56 -29.01
C GLY A 608 26.37 -13.96 -28.54
N THR A 609 26.47 -14.93 -29.46
CA THR A 609 26.71 -16.34 -29.10
C THR A 609 27.26 -17.17 -30.27
N ASP A 610 28.02 -18.20 -29.94
CA ASP A 610 28.40 -19.26 -30.88
C ASP A 610 27.34 -20.39 -30.95
N GLN A 611 26.34 -20.39 -30.05
CA GLN A 611 25.31 -21.42 -29.93
C GLN A 611 24.11 -21.12 -30.83
N LEU A 612 24.22 -21.39 -32.13
CA LEU A 612 23.15 -21.01 -33.08
C LEU A 612 21.89 -21.87 -33.00
N ASP A 613 21.93 -23.05 -32.36
CA ASP A 613 20.84 -24.05 -32.32
C ASP A 613 19.71 -23.70 -31.34
N GLY A 614 19.96 -22.79 -30.39
CA GLY A 614 18.95 -22.29 -29.47
C GLY A 614 18.18 -21.10 -30.04
N ASP A 615 17.01 -20.82 -29.44
CA ASP A 615 16.34 -19.55 -29.68
C ASP A 615 17.02 -18.46 -28.85
N HIS A 616 17.23 -17.27 -29.42
CA HIS A 616 17.88 -16.13 -28.76
C HIS A 616 17.05 -14.86 -28.92
N PHE A 617 17.23 -13.89 -28.02
CA PHE A 617 16.37 -12.72 -27.94
C PHE A 617 17.21 -11.44 -28.01
N LEU A 618 16.81 -10.52 -28.90
CA LEU A 618 17.47 -9.22 -29.06
C LEU A 618 16.49 -8.09 -28.78
N ARG A 619 16.92 -7.14 -27.96
CA ARG A 619 16.21 -5.88 -27.69
C ARG A 619 17.20 -4.73 -27.82
N ILE A 620 16.74 -3.61 -28.36
CA ILE A 620 17.57 -2.43 -28.56
C ILE A 620 16.87 -1.19 -28.03
N ALA A 621 17.64 -0.22 -27.56
CA ALA A 621 17.16 1.08 -27.14
C ALA A 621 18.05 2.17 -27.75
N TYR A 622 17.50 3.37 -27.95
CA TYR A 622 18.35 4.54 -28.19
C TYR A 622 19.07 4.92 -26.90
N GLU A 623 20.31 5.37 -27.03
CA GLU A 623 21.09 5.96 -25.96
C GLU A 623 21.38 7.42 -26.32
N VAL A 624 20.90 8.36 -25.50
CA VAL A 624 21.04 9.80 -25.76
C VAL A 624 21.90 10.42 -24.66
N ASN A 625 23.08 10.91 -25.03
CA ASN A 625 24.04 11.50 -24.09
C ASN A 625 24.36 10.60 -22.88
N GLY A 626 24.42 9.27 -23.09
CA GLY A 626 24.69 8.30 -22.03
C GLY A 626 23.46 7.84 -21.22
N THR A 627 22.25 8.28 -21.58
CA THR A 627 21.00 7.82 -20.95
C THR A 627 20.25 6.90 -21.90
N THR A 628 20.00 5.67 -21.49
CA THR A 628 19.18 4.69 -22.22
C THR A 628 17.71 5.11 -22.21
N LEU A 629 17.06 5.02 -23.37
CA LEU A 629 15.61 5.17 -23.52
C LEU A 629 14.90 3.81 -23.37
N ASP A 630 13.62 3.71 -23.74
CA ASP A 630 12.91 2.44 -23.69
C ASP A 630 13.50 1.43 -24.67
N PHE A 631 13.51 0.16 -24.25
CA PHE A 631 13.89 -0.95 -25.10
C PHE A 631 12.72 -1.43 -25.95
N THR A 632 13.01 -1.84 -27.18
CA THR A 632 12.04 -2.51 -28.05
C THR A 632 11.46 -3.76 -27.39
N ASP A 633 10.35 -4.22 -27.95
CA ASP A 633 9.92 -5.60 -27.83
C ASP A 633 10.98 -6.55 -28.44
N PRO A 634 11.02 -7.82 -27.98
CA PRO A 634 12.07 -8.75 -28.36
C PRO A 634 11.93 -9.22 -29.81
N SER A 635 13.01 -9.07 -30.56
CA SER A 635 13.23 -9.85 -31.78
C SER A 635 13.76 -11.23 -31.42
N VAL A 636 13.35 -12.25 -32.16
CA VAL A 636 13.64 -13.66 -31.84
C VAL A 636 14.51 -14.27 -32.94
N TRP A 637 15.67 -14.77 -32.57
CA TRP A 637 16.43 -15.70 -33.40
C TRP A 637 15.81 -17.08 -33.22
N ASN A 638 15.34 -17.70 -34.29
CA ASN A 638 14.87 -19.08 -34.25
C ASN A 638 16.03 -20.03 -34.55
N GLY A 639 16.42 -20.84 -33.58
CA GLY A 639 17.55 -21.75 -33.67
C GLY A 639 17.36 -22.88 -34.69
N THR A 640 16.11 -23.22 -35.02
CA THR A 640 15.76 -24.25 -36.01
C THR A 640 15.86 -23.71 -37.43
N THR A 641 15.32 -22.52 -37.68
CA THR A 641 15.33 -21.91 -39.02
C THR A 641 16.57 -21.07 -39.29
N LYS A 642 17.40 -20.83 -38.27
CA LYS A 642 18.60 -19.96 -38.33
C LYS A 642 18.28 -18.58 -38.87
N ARG A 643 17.23 -17.96 -38.32
CA ARG A 643 16.72 -16.67 -38.83
C ARG A 643 16.13 -15.83 -37.71
N TRP A 644 16.36 -14.53 -37.79
CA TRP A 644 15.67 -13.52 -36.99
C TRP A 644 14.23 -13.30 -37.46
N THR A 645 13.31 -13.24 -36.51
CA THR A 645 11.94 -12.74 -36.68
C THR A 645 11.79 -11.47 -35.85
N PRO A 646 11.58 -10.30 -36.47
CA PRO A 646 11.39 -9.05 -35.75
C PRO A 646 10.06 -9.04 -34.98
N SER A 647 9.92 -8.05 -34.09
CA SER A 647 8.81 -7.97 -33.14
C SER A 647 7.43 -7.85 -33.82
N PRO A 648 6.35 -8.40 -33.22
CA PRO A 648 4.98 -8.31 -33.74
C PRO A 648 4.40 -6.89 -33.87
N THR A 649 5.00 -5.87 -33.23
CA THR A 649 4.59 -4.47 -33.40
C THR A 649 4.74 -3.95 -34.84
N ASP A 650 5.41 -4.72 -35.71
CA ASP A 650 5.58 -4.40 -37.12
C ASP A 650 4.44 -4.96 -38.03
N MET A 651 3.33 -5.49 -37.45
CA MET A 651 2.24 -6.11 -38.24
C MET A 651 0.85 -5.48 -38.08
N GLU A 652 0.59 -4.61 -37.09
CA GLU A 652 -0.78 -4.08 -36.87
C GLU A 652 -1.08 -2.72 -37.52
N ASP A 653 -0.07 -1.97 -37.99
CA ASP A 653 -0.30 -0.65 -38.60
C ASP A 653 -0.63 -0.69 -40.12
N ASP A 654 -0.53 -1.86 -40.78
CA ASP A 654 -0.78 -1.99 -42.23
C ASP A 654 -2.18 -2.54 -42.61
N GLU A 655 -3.02 -2.97 -41.66
CA GLU A 655 -4.37 -3.53 -41.96
C GLU A 655 -5.56 -2.62 -41.59
N GLU A 656 -5.35 -1.48 -40.91
CA GLU A 656 -6.45 -0.58 -40.50
C GLU A 656 -6.65 0.65 -41.41
N GLU A 657 -5.97 0.73 -42.57
CA GLU A 657 -6.19 1.79 -43.57
C GLU A 657 -7.19 1.39 -44.69
N ASP A 658 -7.82 0.20 -44.60
CA ASP A 658 -8.77 -0.29 -45.62
C ASP A 658 -10.04 -0.94 -45.02
N LYS A 659 -10.71 -0.27 -44.05
CA LYS A 659 -12.13 -0.51 -43.70
C LYS A 659 -12.94 0.72 -43.32
#